data_AF-A0A381A0C6-F1
#
_entry.id   AF-A0A381A0C6-F1
#
_cell.length_a   1.000
_cell.length_b   1.000
_cell.length_c   1.000
_cell.angle_alpha   90.00
_cell.angle_beta   90.00
_cell.angle_gamma   90.00
#
_symmetry.space_group_name_H-M   'P 1'
#
loop_
_entity.id
_entity.type
_entity.pdbx_description
1 polymer ?
#
loop_
_entity_poly.entity_id
_entity_poly.type
_entity_poly.pdbx_seq_one_letter_code
_entity_poly.pdbx_strand_id
1 'polypeptide(L)'
;MTTMQQRYDAVKDAMAQIGRLAAQLDGEALREAIGPVLVALGERDELFPRDEFPIRAGKPGGLYQLWRGESGDLALYASAGKTGKKQPPHDHTTWAVIAGVYGEEHNVFFERTDDGSRAGFGTLRQIDALTVVQGNAARLSGEVFHTIEVVSEEDSLHLHLYGRALDTLSGRINFATEEGGAYTRFMAVPETYAPWIAPRDLYEMLTDGGELAILDVRENGVYTQGHLFHAASMPLSVFELRVDDGLPSPHVRIVVIDDADGLAEQAVRLLHQRGYHNVAVLQGGQPGWNAAGLPVYTGVFVPSKAFGEVAEHVYGTPSISAVELDALRRSEEVLVLDSRTEQEFNLMSVPGAYSCPGAELVARALDHAGPIVVNCAGRTRSIIGAQSLRNAGKTDVRALENGTMGQHLAGLPLERGKSASYLDRPVAAGAAQAAQAWALGMSIATLDAGELHDMLSNPYRTTYLFDARDPSCSSRATLPRAVAAPGGQLVQQTDYYAPVRNARIVVFDTDGVQAPMTAGWLHQMGWEVYLHRPEATALVAPPRVEYDDERGVPVEAVAADAVIIDVGDSRTYRAGHLAGAAWAPRSRLPALLAQRKPAGPLLFTCADGRVSRLAAADAAAQGYQAAYLKGGTAALGADRLRGDAPQFLTEAIDVWYRPYDRETGIEEAMHQYLSWETGLLDKVRSDPTVAFRI
;
A
#
# COMPACT_ATOMS: atom_id res chain seq x y z
N MET A 1 -20.86 1.55 -13.33
CA MET A 1 -19.50 2.12 -13.28
C MET A 1 -19.57 3.36 -12.42
N THR A 2 -18.72 3.48 -11.41
CA THR A 2 -18.79 4.55 -10.41
C THR A 2 -18.31 5.89 -10.96
N THR A 3 -18.77 7.00 -10.36
CA THR A 3 -18.40 8.37 -10.73
C THR A 3 -16.87 8.55 -10.76
N MET A 4 -16.16 8.04 -9.75
CA MET A 4 -14.69 8.05 -9.68
C MET A 4 -14.05 7.44 -10.94
N GLN A 5 -14.48 6.25 -11.34
CA GLN A 5 -13.91 5.57 -12.50
C GLN A 5 -14.28 6.28 -13.81
N GLN A 6 -15.53 6.76 -13.93
CA GLN A 6 -15.96 7.54 -15.09
C GLN A 6 -15.18 8.85 -15.24
N ARG A 7 -14.88 9.54 -14.11
CA ARG A 7 -14.02 10.72 -14.08
C ARG A 7 -12.62 10.39 -14.55
N TYR A 8 -12.03 9.32 -14.02
CA TYR A 8 -10.69 8.90 -14.39
C TYR A 8 -10.58 8.61 -15.88
N ASP A 9 -11.52 7.85 -16.45
CA ASP A 9 -11.51 7.54 -17.88
C ASP A 9 -11.71 8.78 -18.76
N ALA A 10 -12.62 9.70 -18.37
CA ALA A 10 -12.82 10.96 -19.08
C ALA A 10 -11.56 11.86 -19.05
N VAL A 11 -10.89 11.96 -17.90
CA VAL A 11 -9.62 12.70 -17.75
C VAL A 11 -8.54 12.04 -18.61
N LYS A 12 -8.37 10.73 -18.51
CA LYS A 12 -7.38 9.96 -19.28
C LYS A 12 -7.56 10.16 -20.79
N ASP A 13 -8.79 10.08 -21.28
CA ASP A 13 -9.10 10.25 -22.71
C ASP A 13 -8.83 11.69 -23.18
N ALA A 14 -9.21 12.69 -22.38
CA ALA A 14 -8.90 14.09 -22.65
C ALA A 14 -7.39 14.34 -22.69
N MET A 15 -6.64 13.81 -21.73
CA MET A 15 -5.19 13.96 -21.66
C MET A 15 -4.46 13.23 -22.79
N ALA A 16 -4.96 12.06 -23.21
CA ALA A 16 -4.44 11.37 -24.38
C ALA A 16 -4.69 12.17 -25.67
N GLN A 17 -5.86 12.82 -25.80
CA GLN A 17 -6.14 13.72 -26.93
C GLN A 17 -5.24 14.95 -26.92
N ILE A 18 -5.08 15.59 -25.77
CA ILE A 18 -4.18 16.75 -25.59
C ILE A 18 -2.73 16.37 -25.90
N GLY A 19 -2.27 15.19 -25.47
CA GLY A 19 -0.93 14.70 -25.80
C GLY A 19 -0.71 14.56 -27.32
N ARG A 20 -1.72 14.09 -28.07
CA ARG A 20 -1.67 14.05 -29.55
C ARG A 20 -1.61 15.44 -30.18
N LEU A 21 -2.34 16.42 -29.63
CA LEU A 21 -2.29 17.82 -30.09
C LEU A 21 -0.92 18.43 -29.81
N ALA A 22 -0.36 18.23 -28.62
CA ALA A 22 0.95 18.74 -28.22
C ALA A 22 2.11 18.15 -29.03
N ALA A 23 1.92 16.98 -29.64
CA ALA A 23 2.88 16.39 -30.57
C ALA A 23 2.89 17.06 -31.96
N GLN A 24 1.86 17.86 -32.30
CA GLN A 24 1.66 18.41 -33.64
C GLN A 24 1.61 19.94 -33.68
N LEU A 25 1.23 20.56 -32.56
CA LEU A 25 1.00 22.00 -32.43
C LEU A 25 1.84 22.56 -31.29
N ASP A 26 2.19 23.83 -31.39
CA ASP A 26 2.86 24.59 -30.34
C ASP A 26 2.21 25.96 -30.14
N GLY A 27 2.73 26.72 -29.15
CA GLY A 27 2.34 28.10 -28.93
C GLY A 27 0.84 28.33 -28.81
N GLU A 28 0.33 29.32 -29.54
CA GLU A 28 -1.08 29.72 -29.53
C GLU A 28 -1.98 28.67 -30.20
N ALA A 29 -1.53 28.09 -31.32
CA ALA A 29 -2.29 27.06 -32.03
C ALA A 29 -2.58 25.84 -31.15
N LEU A 30 -1.62 25.42 -30.32
CA LEU A 30 -1.83 24.35 -29.34
C LEU A 30 -2.89 24.73 -28.31
N ARG A 31 -2.79 25.93 -27.71
CA ARG A 31 -3.73 26.37 -26.67
C ARG A 31 -5.16 26.50 -27.21
N GLU A 32 -5.31 26.99 -28.45
CA GLU A 32 -6.62 27.04 -29.10
C GLU A 32 -7.21 25.67 -29.39
N ALA A 33 -6.37 24.69 -29.74
CA ALA A 33 -6.83 23.32 -29.94
C ALA A 33 -7.18 22.60 -28.63
N ILE A 34 -6.51 22.93 -27.52
CA ILE A 34 -6.76 22.36 -26.19
C ILE A 34 -8.08 22.87 -25.60
N GLY A 35 -8.41 24.16 -25.78
CA GLY A 35 -9.59 24.80 -25.21
C GLY A 35 -10.88 23.98 -25.31
N PRO A 36 -11.31 23.57 -26.53
CA PRO A 36 -12.51 22.75 -26.72
C PRO A 36 -12.48 21.41 -26.00
N VAL A 37 -11.31 20.77 -25.84
CA VAL A 37 -11.17 19.48 -25.15
C VAL A 37 -11.45 19.63 -23.66
N LEU A 38 -10.89 20.68 -23.03
CA LEU A 38 -11.13 20.94 -21.61
C LEU A 38 -12.54 21.48 -21.34
N VAL A 39 -13.11 22.28 -22.24
CA VAL A 39 -14.51 22.71 -22.15
C VAL A 39 -15.43 21.50 -22.16
N ALA A 40 -15.26 20.56 -23.09
CA ALA A 40 -16.07 19.35 -23.15
C ALA A 40 -15.93 18.47 -21.90
N LEU A 41 -14.76 18.46 -21.25
CA LEU A 41 -14.58 17.78 -19.95
C LEU A 41 -15.28 18.54 -18.81
N GLY A 42 -15.22 19.87 -18.79
CA GLY A 42 -15.88 20.71 -17.78
C GLY A 42 -17.41 20.77 -17.89
N GLU A 43 -17.96 20.55 -19.08
CA GLU A 43 -19.40 20.39 -19.31
C GLU A 43 -19.97 19.11 -18.66
N ARG A 44 -19.11 18.17 -18.30
CA ARG A 44 -19.47 16.94 -17.58
C ARG A 44 -19.39 17.13 -16.06
N ASP A 45 -20.16 18.09 -15.55
CA ASP A 45 -20.17 18.44 -14.13
C ASP A 45 -20.62 17.28 -13.22
N GLU A 46 -21.36 16.30 -13.76
CA GLU A 46 -21.72 15.06 -13.05
C GLU A 46 -20.51 14.25 -12.59
N LEU A 47 -19.37 14.44 -13.27
CA LEU A 47 -18.11 13.82 -12.89
C LEU A 47 -17.41 14.55 -11.76
N PHE A 48 -17.81 15.76 -11.40
CA PHE A 48 -17.12 16.60 -10.41
C PHE A 48 -18.08 17.07 -9.29
N PRO A 49 -18.70 16.15 -8.54
CA PRO A 49 -19.64 16.51 -7.50
C PRO A 49 -18.95 17.29 -6.36
N ARG A 50 -19.64 18.31 -5.84
CA ARG A 50 -19.07 19.31 -4.93
C ARG A 50 -18.51 18.73 -3.62
N ASP A 51 -19.15 17.69 -3.11
CA ASP A 51 -18.77 16.99 -1.87
C ASP A 51 -17.50 16.15 -2.01
N GLU A 52 -17.11 15.77 -3.23
CA GLU A 52 -15.83 15.14 -3.53
C GLU A 52 -14.67 16.15 -3.67
N PHE A 53 -14.97 17.42 -3.97
CA PHE A 53 -13.97 18.49 -4.15
C PHE A 53 -14.07 19.61 -3.08
N PRO A 54 -14.18 19.32 -1.77
CA PRO A 54 -14.45 20.36 -0.78
C PRO A 54 -13.23 21.20 -0.46
N ILE A 55 -13.43 22.50 -0.31
CA ILE A 55 -12.37 23.40 0.16
C ILE A 55 -12.04 23.04 1.61
N ARG A 56 -10.79 22.67 1.87
CA ARG A 56 -10.32 22.25 3.20
C ARG A 56 -10.51 23.39 4.21
N ALA A 57 -10.84 23.03 5.46
CA ALA A 57 -11.12 24.01 6.51
C ALA A 57 -9.97 25.03 6.68
N GLY A 58 -10.32 26.31 6.78
CA GLY A 58 -9.36 27.41 6.93
C GLY A 58 -8.60 27.79 5.66
N LYS A 59 -8.87 27.17 4.51
CA LYS A 59 -8.25 27.50 3.22
C LYS A 59 -9.24 28.31 2.35
N PRO A 60 -8.76 29.25 1.51
CA PRO A 60 -9.60 29.98 0.56
C PRO A 60 -9.90 29.19 -0.73
N GLY A 61 -9.25 28.05 -0.93
CA GLY A 61 -9.42 27.16 -2.08
C GLY A 61 -8.62 25.86 -1.91
N GLY A 62 -8.66 25.00 -2.92
CA GLY A 62 -7.92 23.73 -2.93
C GLY A 62 -7.56 23.30 -4.34
N LEU A 63 -6.46 22.57 -4.50
CA LEU A 63 -5.99 22.10 -5.79
C LEU A 63 -5.97 20.57 -5.81
N TYR A 64 -6.74 19.97 -6.71
CA TYR A 64 -6.87 18.52 -6.85
C TYR A 64 -6.12 18.07 -8.08
N GLN A 65 -5.07 17.27 -7.92
CA GLN A 65 -4.32 16.79 -9.08
C GLN A 65 -5.08 15.63 -9.73
N LEU A 66 -5.48 15.80 -10.99
CA LEU A 66 -6.21 14.81 -11.77
C LEU A 66 -5.30 14.04 -12.73
N TRP A 67 -4.21 14.68 -13.19
CA TRP A 67 -3.25 14.07 -14.10
C TRP A 67 -1.89 14.76 -14.02
N ARG A 68 -0.82 14.01 -14.23
CA ARG A 68 0.55 14.53 -14.37
C ARG A 68 1.38 13.61 -15.26
N GLY A 69 1.88 14.10 -16.38
CA GLY A 69 2.83 13.35 -17.21
C GLY A 69 4.09 12.94 -16.43
N GLU A 70 4.73 11.86 -16.85
CA GLU A 70 5.87 11.26 -16.12
C GLU A 70 7.01 12.26 -15.88
N SER A 71 7.30 13.11 -16.87
CA SER A 71 8.35 14.14 -16.78
C SER A 71 7.86 15.44 -16.13
N GLY A 72 6.65 15.43 -15.58
CA GLY A 72 5.96 16.62 -15.10
C GLY A 72 5.46 17.54 -16.22
N ASP A 73 5.38 17.05 -17.45
CA ASP A 73 4.68 17.69 -18.57
C ASP A 73 3.16 17.49 -18.45
N LEU A 74 2.38 18.39 -19.04
CA LEU A 74 0.91 18.31 -19.13
C LEU A 74 0.24 17.91 -17.80
N ALA A 75 0.06 18.88 -16.90
CA ALA A 75 -0.51 18.64 -15.58
C ALA A 75 -1.90 19.25 -15.44
N LEU A 76 -2.90 18.42 -15.19
CA LEU A 76 -4.29 18.83 -15.02
C LEU A 76 -4.68 18.82 -13.55
N TYR A 77 -5.28 19.93 -13.11
CA TYR A 77 -5.80 20.08 -11.77
C TYR A 77 -7.26 20.55 -11.79
N ALA A 78 -8.06 20.11 -10.83
CA ALA A 78 -9.30 20.79 -10.48
C ALA A 78 -8.99 21.83 -9.39
N SER A 79 -9.24 23.10 -9.67
CA SER A 79 -9.00 24.23 -8.77
C SER A 79 -10.33 24.63 -8.14
N ALA A 80 -10.48 24.34 -6.86
CA ALA A 80 -11.63 24.76 -6.06
C ALA A 80 -11.37 26.16 -5.48
N GLY A 81 -12.37 27.04 -5.55
CA GLY A 81 -12.28 28.41 -5.06
C GLY A 81 -13.49 28.82 -4.24
N LYS A 82 -13.26 29.39 -3.06
CA LYS A 82 -14.33 29.89 -2.21
C LYS A 82 -14.90 31.18 -2.79
N THR A 83 -16.20 31.45 -2.65
CA THR A 83 -16.76 32.76 -3.02
C THR A 83 -15.95 33.92 -2.43
N GLY A 84 -15.59 34.88 -3.28
CA GLY A 84 -14.76 36.04 -2.93
C GLY A 84 -13.26 35.75 -2.79
N LYS A 85 -12.79 34.53 -3.08
CA LYS A 85 -11.35 34.22 -3.19
C LYS A 85 -10.76 35.12 -4.27
N LYS A 86 -9.69 35.84 -3.91
CA LYS A 86 -8.87 36.64 -4.83
C LYS A 86 -7.44 36.14 -4.84
N GLN A 87 -6.85 36.07 -6.02
CA GLN A 87 -5.44 35.81 -6.23
C GLN A 87 -4.87 37.00 -7.02
N PRO A 88 -3.85 37.70 -6.49
CA PRO A 88 -3.24 38.84 -7.18
C PRO A 88 -2.51 38.40 -8.48
N PRO A 89 -2.10 39.38 -9.33
CA PRO A 89 -1.46 39.08 -10.60
C PRO A 89 -0.26 38.15 -10.44
N HIS A 90 -0.30 37.01 -11.10
CA HIS A 90 0.75 36.00 -11.03
C HIS A 90 0.94 35.31 -12.39
N ASP A 91 2.13 34.78 -12.61
CA ASP A 91 2.44 33.98 -13.79
C ASP A 91 2.52 32.48 -13.48
N HIS A 92 2.65 31.70 -14.53
CA HIS A 92 2.86 30.25 -14.46
C HIS A 92 4.23 29.84 -14.99
N THR A 93 4.98 30.71 -15.68
CA THR A 93 6.26 30.39 -16.36
C THR A 93 6.16 29.25 -17.39
N THR A 94 4.93 28.84 -17.69
CA THR A 94 4.51 27.85 -18.68
C THR A 94 3.13 28.26 -19.18
N TRP A 95 2.69 27.72 -20.32
CA TRP A 95 1.34 28.01 -20.81
C TRP A 95 0.27 27.34 -19.95
N ALA A 96 -0.93 27.92 -19.95
CA ALA A 96 -2.09 27.37 -19.24
C ALA A 96 -3.38 27.48 -20.06
N VAL A 97 -4.30 26.54 -19.86
CA VAL A 97 -5.68 26.61 -20.33
C VAL A 97 -6.59 26.30 -19.15
N ILE A 98 -7.58 27.17 -18.90
CA ILE A 98 -8.48 27.11 -17.75
C ILE A 98 -9.91 27.02 -18.26
N ALA A 99 -10.66 25.97 -17.91
CA ALA A 99 -12.06 25.79 -18.30
C ALA A 99 -12.97 25.66 -17.06
N GLY A 100 -14.19 26.18 -17.14
CA GLY A 100 -15.13 26.12 -16.02
C GLY A 100 -15.85 24.77 -15.91
N VAL A 101 -16.03 24.28 -14.68
CA VAL A 101 -16.96 23.18 -14.37
C VAL A 101 -18.24 23.76 -13.78
N TYR A 102 -18.13 24.53 -12.70
CA TYR A 102 -19.22 25.30 -12.10
C TYR A 102 -18.69 26.54 -11.37
N GLY A 103 -19.58 27.51 -11.12
CA GLY A 103 -19.23 28.82 -10.55
C GLY A 103 -18.55 29.73 -11.56
N GLU A 104 -18.16 30.93 -11.11
CA GLU A 104 -17.63 32.00 -11.97
C GLU A 104 -16.28 32.48 -11.48
N GLU A 105 -15.25 32.38 -12.33
CA GLU A 105 -13.90 32.86 -12.04
C GLU A 105 -13.53 34.01 -12.97
N HIS A 106 -13.56 35.23 -12.45
CA HIS A 106 -13.14 36.42 -13.17
C HIS A 106 -11.62 36.50 -13.24
N ASN A 107 -11.09 36.53 -14.46
CA ASN A 107 -9.67 36.61 -14.75
C ASN A 107 -9.36 37.94 -15.46
N VAL A 108 -8.42 38.72 -14.94
CA VAL A 108 -7.86 39.89 -15.63
C VAL A 108 -6.45 39.57 -16.07
N PHE A 109 -6.11 39.82 -17.33
CA PHE A 109 -4.82 39.46 -17.92
C PHE A 109 -3.93 40.69 -18.10
N PHE A 110 -2.63 40.52 -17.85
CA PHE A 110 -1.64 41.58 -17.88
C PHE A 110 -0.38 41.13 -18.62
N GLU A 111 0.26 42.09 -19.30
CA GLU A 111 1.64 41.95 -19.77
C GLU A 111 2.59 42.74 -18.86
N ARG A 112 3.84 42.30 -18.78
CA ARG A 112 4.91 43.05 -18.13
C ARG A 112 5.42 44.14 -19.09
N THR A 113 5.58 45.36 -18.59
CA THR A 113 5.99 46.53 -19.40
C THR A 113 7.42 47.01 -19.14
N ASP A 114 8.07 46.52 -18.08
CA ASP A 114 9.49 46.77 -17.81
C ASP A 114 10.40 45.70 -18.43
N ASP A 115 11.70 45.99 -18.52
CA ASP A 115 12.71 45.12 -19.13
C ASP A 115 13.28 44.04 -18.19
N GLY A 116 12.74 43.93 -16.96
CA GLY A 116 13.21 42.96 -15.97
C GLY A 116 14.59 43.26 -15.37
N SER A 117 15.22 44.38 -15.74
CA SER A 117 16.58 44.74 -15.27
C SER A 117 16.63 45.01 -13.76
N ARG A 118 15.52 45.42 -13.16
CA ARG A 118 15.39 45.65 -11.72
C ARG A 118 14.87 44.41 -11.02
N ALA A 119 15.78 43.66 -10.39
CA ALA A 119 15.43 42.50 -9.57
C ALA A 119 14.39 42.85 -8.48
N GLY A 120 13.38 41.99 -8.32
CA GLY A 120 12.32 42.13 -7.30
C GLY A 120 11.24 43.18 -7.60
N PHE A 121 11.27 43.85 -8.75
CA PHE A 121 10.28 44.85 -9.14
C PHE A 121 9.85 44.66 -10.59
N GLY A 122 8.65 45.13 -10.96
CA GLY A 122 8.19 45.20 -12.34
C GLY A 122 6.94 46.06 -12.49
N THR A 123 6.52 46.35 -13.71
CA THR A 123 5.28 47.09 -14.02
C THR A 123 4.38 46.27 -14.93
N LEU A 124 3.08 46.36 -14.70
CA LEU A 124 2.07 45.61 -15.45
C LEU A 124 1.15 46.54 -16.23
N ARG A 125 0.64 46.04 -17.36
CA ARG A 125 -0.43 46.68 -18.13
C ARG A 125 -1.52 45.65 -18.40
N GLN A 126 -2.75 45.96 -18.05
CA GLN A 126 -3.90 45.12 -18.40
C GLN A 126 -4.05 45.04 -19.92
N ILE A 127 -4.24 43.83 -20.43
CA ILE A 127 -4.40 43.55 -21.87
C ILE A 127 -5.78 42.99 -22.21
N ASP A 128 -6.43 42.26 -21.29
CA ASP A 128 -7.75 41.66 -21.52
C ASP A 128 -8.41 41.27 -20.17
N ALA A 129 -9.67 40.83 -20.19
CA ALA A 129 -10.36 40.21 -19.06
C ALA A 129 -11.43 39.21 -19.54
N LEU A 130 -11.59 38.10 -18.82
CA LEU A 130 -12.57 37.04 -19.11
C LEU A 130 -13.11 36.45 -17.81
N THR A 131 -14.43 36.28 -17.71
CA THR A 131 -15.02 35.41 -16.68
C THR A 131 -15.13 33.99 -17.21
N VAL A 132 -14.40 33.07 -16.58
CA VAL A 132 -14.43 31.65 -16.92
C VAL A 132 -15.63 31.00 -16.23
N VAL A 133 -16.51 30.42 -17.04
CA VAL A 133 -17.73 29.70 -16.66
C VAL A 133 -17.78 28.38 -17.41
N GLN A 134 -18.73 27.50 -17.08
CA GLN A 134 -18.95 26.30 -17.87
C GLN A 134 -19.23 26.66 -19.34
N GLY A 135 -18.59 25.98 -20.27
CA GLY A 135 -18.74 26.22 -21.71
C GLY A 135 -17.71 27.18 -22.33
N ASN A 136 -16.81 27.79 -21.55
CA ASN A 136 -15.70 28.59 -22.08
C ASN A 136 -14.34 28.26 -21.43
N ALA A 137 -13.27 28.83 -22.00
CA ALA A 137 -11.93 28.67 -21.45
C ALA A 137 -11.04 29.90 -21.65
N ALA A 138 -10.22 30.21 -20.64
CA ALA A 138 -9.10 31.13 -20.77
C ALA A 138 -7.87 30.41 -21.34
N ARG A 139 -7.08 31.09 -22.16
CA ARG A 139 -5.80 30.60 -22.70
C ARG A 139 -4.68 31.58 -22.39
N LEU A 140 -3.61 31.10 -21.79
CA LEU A 140 -2.50 31.95 -21.33
C LEU A 140 -1.17 31.44 -21.89
N SER A 141 -0.33 32.36 -22.38
CA SER A 141 1.10 32.07 -22.60
C SER A 141 1.85 32.11 -21.25
N GLY A 142 3.09 31.64 -21.22
CA GLY A 142 3.88 31.62 -19.99
C GLY A 142 4.35 32.99 -19.48
N GLU A 143 4.19 34.04 -20.29
CA GLU A 143 4.59 35.42 -19.97
C GLU A 143 3.43 36.29 -19.48
N VAL A 144 2.19 35.81 -19.65
CA VAL A 144 0.99 36.54 -19.23
C VAL A 144 0.81 36.37 -17.72
N PHE A 145 0.60 37.49 -17.05
CA PHE A 145 0.15 37.54 -15.66
C PHE A 145 -1.38 37.56 -15.63
N HIS A 146 -1.99 36.94 -14.63
CA HIS A 146 -3.42 37.10 -14.42
C HIS A 146 -3.84 37.16 -12.95
N THR A 147 -4.96 37.82 -12.69
CA THR A 147 -5.70 37.68 -11.43
C THR A 147 -6.72 36.57 -11.56
N ILE A 148 -7.14 36.05 -10.41
CA ILE A 148 -8.28 35.14 -10.29
C ILE A 148 -9.18 35.69 -9.19
N GLU A 149 -10.46 35.89 -9.48
CA GLU A 149 -11.48 36.21 -8.49
C GLU A 149 -12.71 35.32 -8.66
N VAL A 150 -13.10 34.60 -7.61
CA VAL A 150 -14.38 33.86 -7.61
C VAL A 150 -15.50 34.84 -7.31
N VAL A 151 -16.28 35.19 -8.33
CA VAL A 151 -17.34 36.21 -8.27
C VAL A 151 -18.75 35.62 -8.12
N SER A 152 -18.89 34.30 -8.24
CA SER A 152 -20.18 33.60 -8.04
C SER A 152 -20.63 33.58 -6.58
N GLU A 153 -21.94 33.52 -6.36
CA GLU A 153 -22.55 33.39 -5.02
C GLU A 153 -22.17 32.08 -4.31
N GLU A 154 -21.80 31.06 -5.09
CA GLU A 154 -21.33 29.76 -4.60
C GLU A 154 -19.85 29.53 -4.92
N ASP A 155 -19.25 28.58 -4.19
CA ASP A 155 -17.90 28.09 -4.46
C ASP A 155 -17.79 27.54 -5.90
N SER A 156 -16.62 27.70 -6.51
CA SER A 156 -16.35 27.34 -7.89
C SER A 156 -15.38 26.15 -8.03
N LEU A 157 -15.42 25.52 -9.19
CA LEU A 157 -14.43 24.53 -9.61
C LEU A 157 -14.10 24.73 -11.09
N HIS A 158 -12.80 24.84 -11.36
CA HIS A 158 -12.26 25.07 -12.69
C HIS A 158 -11.18 24.03 -13.00
N LEU A 159 -11.09 23.60 -14.25
CA LEU A 159 -10.04 22.70 -14.75
C LEU A 159 -8.85 23.53 -15.22
N HIS A 160 -7.72 23.41 -14.54
CA HIS A 160 -6.48 24.12 -14.84
C HIS A 160 -5.48 23.14 -15.43
N LEU A 161 -5.23 23.25 -16.73
CA LEU A 161 -4.17 22.51 -17.40
C LEU A 161 -2.95 23.41 -17.59
N TYR A 162 -1.79 22.92 -17.16
CA TYR A 162 -0.51 23.57 -17.35
C TYR A 162 0.38 22.73 -18.26
N GLY A 163 1.21 23.41 -19.07
CA GLY A 163 2.24 22.73 -19.86
C GLY A 163 3.26 21.96 -19.01
N ARG A 164 3.42 22.35 -17.73
CA ARG A 164 4.24 21.66 -16.73
C ARG A 164 3.57 21.67 -15.36
N ALA A 165 3.85 20.65 -14.56
CA ALA A 165 3.38 20.53 -13.19
C ALA A 165 3.91 21.67 -12.31
N LEU A 166 3.04 22.21 -11.44
CA LEU A 166 3.30 23.44 -10.69
C LEU A 166 4.46 23.31 -9.70
N ASP A 167 4.70 22.11 -9.17
CA ASP A 167 5.82 21.77 -8.29
C ASP A 167 7.19 21.84 -9.00
N THR A 168 7.20 21.89 -10.34
CA THR A 168 8.43 22.04 -11.13
C THR A 168 8.74 23.52 -11.47
N LEU A 169 7.83 24.45 -11.16
CA LEU A 169 7.85 25.84 -11.62
C LEU A 169 8.38 26.79 -10.54
N SER A 170 9.67 26.65 -10.21
CA SER A 170 10.33 27.43 -9.14
C SER A 170 10.55 28.92 -9.45
N GLY A 171 10.32 29.34 -10.71
CA GLY A 171 10.53 30.70 -11.19
C GLY A 171 9.31 31.63 -11.09
N ARG A 172 8.15 31.11 -10.67
CA ARG A 172 6.90 31.87 -10.66
C ARG A 172 6.96 33.07 -9.72
N ILE A 173 6.31 34.16 -10.10
CA ILE A 173 6.21 35.38 -9.30
C ILE A 173 4.77 35.89 -9.25
N ASN A 174 4.48 36.66 -8.20
CA ASN A 174 3.24 37.41 -8.08
C ASN A 174 3.52 38.86 -7.68
N PHE A 175 2.73 39.78 -8.24
CA PHE A 175 2.75 41.20 -7.90
C PHE A 175 1.72 41.50 -6.81
N ALA A 176 1.98 42.52 -6.01
CA ALA A 176 1.03 42.94 -4.97
C ALA A 176 -0.17 43.72 -5.53
N THR A 177 -0.04 44.33 -6.71
CA THR A 177 -1.05 45.21 -7.33
C THR A 177 -1.16 44.97 -8.84
N GLU A 178 -2.27 45.39 -9.43
CA GLU A 178 -2.56 45.26 -10.87
C GLU A 178 -1.69 46.17 -11.75
N GLU A 179 -1.11 47.22 -11.16
CA GLU A 179 -0.11 48.08 -11.81
C GLU A 179 1.32 47.50 -11.75
N GLY A 180 1.52 46.40 -11.02
CA GLY A 180 2.82 45.77 -10.75
C GLY A 180 3.38 46.13 -9.38
N GLY A 181 4.63 46.59 -9.35
CA GLY A 181 5.36 46.95 -8.14
C GLY A 181 6.39 45.89 -7.71
N ALA A 182 6.58 45.76 -6.40
CA ALA A 182 7.41 44.68 -5.87
C ALA A 182 6.73 43.33 -6.13
N TYR A 183 7.50 42.34 -6.58
CA TYR A 183 7.03 40.97 -6.72
C TYR A 183 7.70 40.04 -5.71
N THR A 184 6.98 38.99 -5.33
CA THR A 184 7.53 37.88 -4.54
C THR A 184 7.57 36.61 -5.36
N ARG A 185 8.44 35.66 -4.99
CA ARG A 185 8.37 34.31 -5.56
C ARG A 185 7.06 33.67 -5.12
N PHE A 186 6.32 33.20 -6.10
CA PHE A 186 5.07 32.49 -5.88
C PHE A 186 5.36 31.02 -5.53
N MET A 187 4.51 30.40 -4.71
CA MET A 187 4.75 29.12 -4.02
C MET A 187 5.48 28.08 -4.89
N ALA A 188 6.62 27.59 -4.40
CA ALA A 188 7.45 26.63 -5.14
C ALA A 188 6.83 25.21 -5.22
N VAL A 189 5.99 24.83 -4.24
CA VAL A 189 5.35 23.50 -4.18
C VAL A 189 3.93 23.67 -3.65
N PRO A 190 2.89 23.57 -4.49
CA PRO A 190 1.51 23.68 -4.02
C PRO A 190 1.10 22.44 -3.22
N GLU A 191 0.25 22.65 -2.22
CA GLU A 191 -0.46 21.56 -1.54
C GLU A 191 -1.53 21.02 -2.48
N THR A 192 -1.41 19.74 -2.89
CA THR A 192 -2.36 19.06 -3.77
C THR A 192 -3.10 17.95 -3.04
N TYR A 193 -4.33 17.72 -3.47
CA TYR A 193 -5.27 16.74 -2.91
C TYR A 193 -5.72 15.73 -3.95
N ALA A 194 -6.36 14.67 -3.48
CA ALA A 194 -7.23 13.80 -4.27
C ALA A 194 -8.70 14.06 -3.91
N PRO A 195 -9.65 13.77 -4.81
CA PRO A 195 -11.08 13.84 -4.51
C PRO A 195 -11.44 12.95 -3.31
N TRP A 196 -12.48 13.33 -2.58
CA TRP A 196 -13.08 12.46 -1.57
C TRP A 196 -13.99 11.40 -2.19
N ILE A 197 -14.25 10.34 -1.44
CA ILE A 197 -15.29 9.36 -1.73
C ILE A 197 -16.11 9.08 -0.47
N ALA A 198 -17.44 9.07 -0.57
CA ALA A 198 -18.28 8.78 0.58
C ALA A 198 -18.17 7.29 0.99
N PRO A 199 -18.32 6.95 2.28
CA PRO A 199 -18.24 5.55 2.73
C PRO A 199 -19.20 4.59 2.01
N ARG A 200 -20.41 5.06 1.67
CA ARG A 200 -21.39 4.23 0.97
C ARG A 200 -20.98 3.96 -0.48
N ASP A 201 -20.42 4.94 -1.16
CA ASP A 201 -19.95 4.76 -2.55
C ASP A 201 -18.77 3.78 -2.59
N LEU A 202 -17.82 3.88 -1.63
CA LEU A 202 -16.76 2.90 -1.48
C LEU A 202 -17.31 1.48 -1.21
N TYR A 203 -18.35 1.37 -0.38
CA TYR A 203 -18.99 0.09 -0.09
C TYR A 203 -19.63 -0.52 -1.36
N GLU A 204 -20.28 0.28 -2.19
CA GLU A 204 -20.84 -0.17 -3.48
C GLU A 204 -19.74 -0.64 -4.44
N MET A 205 -18.60 0.05 -4.48
CA MET A 205 -17.44 -0.34 -5.31
C MET A 205 -16.91 -1.75 -5.01
N LEU A 206 -17.07 -2.26 -3.78
CA LEU A 206 -16.61 -3.59 -3.40
C LEU A 206 -17.27 -4.73 -4.20
N THR A 207 -18.42 -4.45 -4.82
CA THR A 207 -19.25 -5.43 -5.55
C THR A 207 -19.41 -5.10 -7.03
N ASP A 208 -18.81 -4.02 -7.53
CA ASP A 208 -18.97 -3.59 -8.94
C ASP A 208 -18.09 -4.36 -9.94
N GLY A 209 -17.22 -5.26 -9.44
CA GLY A 209 -16.34 -6.12 -10.22
C GLY A 209 -15.09 -5.43 -10.78
N GLY A 210 -14.93 -4.12 -10.61
CA GLY A 210 -13.73 -3.38 -11.03
C GLY A 210 -12.55 -3.62 -10.08
N GLU A 211 -11.32 -3.41 -10.58
CA GLU A 211 -10.15 -3.41 -9.70
C GLU A 211 -10.26 -2.28 -8.65
N LEU A 212 -9.83 -2.57 -7.43
CA LEU A 212 -9.88 -1.62 -6.31
C LEU A 212 -8.79 -1.95 -5.31
N ALA A 213 -7.92 -0.97 -5.04
CA ALA A 213 -7.02 -0.98 -3.90
C ALA A 213 -7.59 -0.10 -2.79
N ILE A 214 -7.77 -0.66 -1.60
CA ILE A 214 -8.12 0.09 -0.40
C ILE A 214 -6.88 0.09 0.50
N LEU A 215 -6.24 1.24 0.65
CA LEU A 215 -4.96 1.38 1.34
C LEU A 215 -5.17 2.09 2.67
N ASP A 216 -5.02 1.36 3.77
CA ASP A 216 -5.00 1.96 5.10
C ASP A 216 -3.59 2.40 5.44
N VAL A 217 -3.38 3.71 5.52
CA VAL A 217 -2.05 4.30 5.71
C VAL A 217 -1.74 4.63 7.17
N ARG A 218 -2.63 4.23 8.09
CA ARG A 218 -2.38 4.30 9.53
C ARG A 218 -1.33 3.27 9.93
N GLU A 219 -0.75 3.47 11.10
CA GLU A 219 0.17 2.51 11.67
C GLU A 219 -0.51 1.15 11.91
N ASN A 220 0.23 0.05 11.78
CA ASN A 220 -0.37 -1.29 11.78
C ASN A 220 -1.08 -1.60 13.11
N GLY A 221 -0.53 -1.13 14.24
CA GLY A 221 -1.17 -1.25 15.55
C GLY A 221 -2.49 -0.48 15.66
N VAL A 222 -2.71 0.57 14.86
CA VAL A 222 -4.01 1.26 14.73
C VAL A 222 -4.94 0.49 13.79
N TYR A 223 -4.47 0.10 12.61
CA TYR A 223 -5.22 -0.70 11.63
C TYR A 223 -5.89 -1.92 12.28
N THR A 224 -5.12 -2.67 13.08
CA THR A 224 -5.63 -3.89 13.71
C THR A 224 -6.76 -3.69 14.73
N GLN A 225 -6.99 -2.46 15.18
CA GLN A 225 -8.07 -2.15 16.12
C GLN A 225 -9.42 -1.92 15.41
N GLY A 226 -9.42 -1.71 14.09
CA GLY A 226 -10.62 -1.45 13.33
C GLY A 226 -10.31 -1.02 11.91
N HIS A 227 -10.66 -1.85 10.93
CA HIS A 227 -10.42 -1.62 9.50
C HIS A 227 -11.51 -2.23 8.62
N LEU A 228 -11.54 -1.87 7.35
CA LEU A 228 -12.41 -2.49 6.34
C LEU A 228 -11.90 -3.90 5.99
N PHE A 229 -12.78 -4.85 5.70
CA PHE A 229 -12.38 -6.24 5.39
C PHE A 229 -11.36 -6.33 4.26
N HIS A 230 -11.59 -5.56 3.18
CA HIS A 230 -10.75 -5.58 1.97
C HIS A 230 -9.64 -4.51 1.99
N ALA A 231 -9.42 -3.82 3.11
CA ALA A 231 -8.32 -2.86 3.24
C ALA A 231 -6.99 -3.56 3.49
N ALA A 232 -5.99 -3.25 2.66
CA ALA A 232 -4.61 -3.61 2.89
C ALA A 232 -3.94 -2.58 3.80
N SER A 233 -3.36 -3.05 4.91
CA SER A 233 -2.49 -2.23 5.75
C SER A 233 -1.25 -1.85 4.96
N MET A 234 -1.03 -0.55 4.73
CA MET A 234 0.16 0.00 4.08
C MET A 234 0.57 1.31 4.79
N PRO A 235 1.10 1.23 6.02
CA PRO A 235 1.37 2.40 6.85
C PRO A 235 2.24 3.44 6.14
N LEU A 236 1.93 4.73 6.33
CA LEU A 236 2.69 5.84 5.73
C LEU A 236 4.20 5.73 6.03
N SER A 237 4.55 5.22 7.22
CA SER A 237 5.94 5.03 7.63
C SER A 237 6.78 4.18 6.67
N VAL A 238 6.17 3.24 5.94
CA VAL A 238 6.85 2.31 5.02
C VAL A 238 6.28 2.35 3.60
N PHE A 239 5.45 3.34 3.28
CA PHE A 239 4.62 3.37 2.07
C PHE A 239 5.44 3.22 0.79
N GLU A 240 6.50 4.02 0.64
CA GLU A 240 7.39 3.99 -0.53
C GLU A 240 8.12 2.67 -0.73
N LEU A 241 8.25 1.85 0.33
CA LEU A 241 8.89 0.54 0.26
C LEU A 241 7.94 -0.56 -0.24
N ARG A 242 6.64 -0.26 -0.35
CA ARG A 242 5.59 -1.24 -0.66
C ARG A 242 4.76 -0.91 -1.90
N VAL A 243 4.64 0.37 -2.26
CA VAL A 243 3.78 0.82 -3.37
C VAL A 243 4.15 0.14 -4.68
N ASP A 244 5.44 0.11 -5.04
CA ASP A 244 5.87 -0.32 -6.38
C ASP A 244 5.57 -1.82 -6.62
N ASP A 245 5.78 -2.68 -5.61
CA ASP A 245 5.43 -4.11 -5.69
C ASP A 245 3.92 -4.36 -5.51
N GLY A 246 3.26 -3.54 -4.69
CA GLY A 246 1.83 -3.71 -4.35
C GLY A 246 0.88 -3.23 -5.44
N LEU A 247 1.26 -2.21 -6.22
CA LEU A 247 0.39 -1.50 -7.18
C LEU A 247 1.01 -1.47 -8.59
N PRO A 248 1.22 -2.60 -9.27
CA PRO A 248 1.97 -2.62 -10.53
C PRO A 248 1.29 -1.91 -11.72
N SER A 249 0.01 -1.56 -11.62
CA SER A 249 -0.71 -0.78 -12.63
C SER A 249 -0.93 0.66 -12.16
N PRO A 250 -0.52 1.69 -12.92
CA PRO A 250 -0.80 3.09 -12.59
C PRO A 250 -2.28 3.49 -12.81
N HIS A 251 -3.06 2.63 -13.47
CA HIS A 251 -4.46 2.87 -13.81
C HIS A 251 -5.45 2.34 -12.76
N VAL A 252 -4.95 1.60 -11.75
CA VAL A 252 -5.78 1.00 -10.72
C VAL A 252 -6.51 2.06 -9.89
N ARG A 253 -7.76 1.77 -9.55
CA ARG A 253 -8.59 2.59 -8.65
C ARG A 253 -8.11 2.44 -7.22
N ILE A 254 -7.71 3.54 -6.58
CA ILE A 254 -7.10 3.55 -5.24
C ILE A 254 -7.94 4.43 -4.31
N VAL A 255 -8.35 3.87 -3.17
CA VAL A 255 -8.95 4.65 -2.07
C VAL A 255 -8.05 4.56 -0.84
N VAL A 256 -7.60 5.73 -0.37
CA VAL A 256 -6.70 5.87 0.77
C VAL A 256 -7.50 6.17 2.03
N ILE A 257 -7.17 5.50 3.13
CA ILE A 257 -7.85 5.60 4.43
C ILE A 257 -6.87 6.01 5.52
N ASP A 258 -7.25 7.02 6.30
CA ASP A 258 -6.61 7.42 7.55
C ASP A 258 -7.67 7.63 8.66
N ASP A 259 -7.32 8.32 9.75
CA ASP A 259 -8.27 8.73 10.81
C ASP A 259 -8.80 10.16 10.60
N ALA A 260 -8.80 10.65 9.35
CA ALA A 260 -9.01 12.06 9.00
C ALA A 260 -8.01 13.01 9.66
N ASP A 261 -6.78 12.53 9.88
CA ASP A 261 -5.68 13.26 10.52
C ASP A 261 -4.62 13.76 9.51
N GLY A 262 -4.82 13.51 8.21
CA GLY A 262 -4.00 14.04 7.12
C GLY A 262 -2.88 13.11 6.65
N LEU A 263 -2.84 11.87 7.15
CA LEU A 263 -1.93 10.83 6.63
C LEU A 263 -2.32 10.42 5.21
N ALA A 264 -3.62 10.36 4.90
CA ALA A 264 -4.10 10.00 3.57
C ALA A 264 -3.61 10.99 2.51
N GLU A 265 -3.65 12.29 2.79
CA GLU A 265 -3.18 13.33 1.86
C GLU A 265 -1.65 13.27 1.63
N GLN A 266 -0.88 12.82 2.62
CA GLN A 266 0.55 12.56 2.43
C GLN A 266 0.79 11.37 1.48
N ALA A 267 0.06 10.28 1.68
CA ALA A 267 0.14 9.12 0.79
C ALA A 267 -0.33 9.44 -0.63
N VAL A 268 -1.38 10.25 -0.80
CA VAL A 268 -1.85 10.76 -2.10
C VAL A 268 -0.74 11.46 -2.86
N ARG A 269 0.04 12.34 -2.21
CA ARG A 269 1.17 13.01 -2.85
C ARG A 269 2.25 12.03 -3.31
N LEU A 270 2.55 11.00 -2.51
CA LEU A 270 3.50 9.94 -2.87
C LEU A 270 3.01 9.08 -4.05
N LEU A 271 1.71 8.81 -4.13
CA LEU A 271 1.06 8.13 -5.25
C LEU A 271 1.11 8.99 -6.52
N HIS A 272 0.74 10.26 -6.42
CA HIS A 272 0.78 11.21 -7.53
C HIS A 272 2.19 11.39 -8.12
N GLN A 273 3.22 11.41 -7.28
CA GLN A 273 4.63 11.46 -7.71
C GLN A 273 5.06 10.20 -8.48
N ARG A 274 4.37 9.07 -8.28
CA ARG A 274 4.60 7.79 -8.97
C ARG A 274 3.70 7.57 -10.17
N GLY A 275 2.88 8.56 -10.55
CA GLY A 275 2.01 8.48 -11.73
C GLY A 275 0.67 7.80 -11.50
N TYR A 276 0.27 7.52 -10.25
CA TYR A 276 -1.10 7.12 -9.96
C TYR A 276 -2.01 8.34 -10.01
N HIS A 277 -3.13 8.23 -10.71
CA HIS A 277 -4.07 9.34 -10.92
C HIS A 277 -5.52 8.97 -10.60
N ASN A 278 -5.85 7.68 -10.54
CA ASN A 278 -7.16 7.19 -10.14
C ASN A 278 -7.23 7.01 -8.61
N VAL A 279 -7.02 8.10 -7.88
CA VAL A 279 -6.86 8.12 -6.43
C VAL A 279 -7.98 8.94 -5.78
N ALA A 280 -8.55 8.43 -4.70
CA ALA A 280 -9.48 9.14 -3.82
C ALA A 280 -9.13 8.93 -2.35
N VAL A 281 -9.60 9.82 -1.48
CA VAL A 281 -9.50 9.70 -0.01
C VAL A 281 -10.87 9.39 0.57
N LEU A 282 -10.97 8.41 1.47
CA LEU A 282 -12.22 8.10 2.14
C LEU A 282 -12.68 9.29 3.00
N GLN A 283 -13.86 9.83 2.71
CA GLN A 283 -14.44 10.95 3.42
C GLN A 283 -14.61 10.60 4.91
N GLY A 284 -13.97 11.40 5.78
CA GLY A 284 -13.98 11.18 7.22
C GLY A 284 -13.14 10.00 7.72
N GLY A 285 -12.36 9.35 6.84
CA GLY A 285 -11.47 8.24 7.20
C GLY A 285 -12.19 7.05 7.81
N GLN A 286 -11.48 6.26 8.62
CA GLN A 286 -12.06 5.17 9.40
C GLN A 286 -13.20 5.64 10.33
N PRO A 287 -13.14 6.80 11.01
CA PRO A 287 -14.27 7.31 11.78
C PRO A 287 -15.53 7.52 10.94
N GLY A 288 -15.39 8.03 9.71
CA GLY A 288 -16.48 8.21 8.75
C GLY A 288 -17.11 6.88 8.33
N TRP A 289 -16.29 5.85 8.07
CA TRP A 289 -16.76 4.50 7.81
C TRP A 289 -17.57 3.93 8.99
N ASN A 290 -17.07 4.10 10.22
CA ASN A 290 -17.76 3.66 11.42
C ASN A 290 -19.10 4.38 11.59
N ALA A 291 -19.13 5.70 11.37
CA ALA A 291 -20.34 6.51 11.46
C ALA A 291 -21.40 6.13 10.41
N ALA A 292 -20.99 5.61 9.26
CA ALA A 292 -21.90 5.10 8.24
C ALA A 292 -22.56 3.75 8.60
N GLY A 293 -22.14 3.10 9.69
CA GLY A 293 -22.67 1.81 10.14
C GLY A 293 -22.27 0.63 9.27
N LEU A 294 -21.14 0.74 8.57
CA LEU A 294 -20.63 -0.28 7.66
C LEU A 294 -19.76 -1.32 8.39
N PRO A 295 -19.55 -2.53 7.83
CA PRO A 295 -18.79 -3.58 8.50
C PRO A 295 -17.34 -3.18 8.82
N VAL A 296 -16.90 -3.42 10.06
CA VAL A 296 -15.53 -3.14 10.56
C VAL A 296 -14.94 -4.42 11.12
N TYR A 297 -13.70 -4.73 10.79
CA TYR A 297 -12.96 -5.89 11.26
C TYR A 297 -11.75 -5.48 12.11
N THR A 298 -11.22 -6.42 12.87
CA THR A 298 -10.05 -6.23 13.74
C THR A 298 -9.04 -7.34 13.47
N GLY A 299 -7.79 -7.14 13.85
CA GLY A 299 -6.70 -8.10 13.62
C GLY A 299 -5.93 -7.85 12.32
N VAL A 300 -5.18 -8.85 11.88
CA VAL A 300 -4.38 -8.83 10.64
C VAL A 300 -4.78 -9.99 9.74
N PHE A 301 -4.62 -9.79 8.42
CA PHE A 301 -4.85 -10.81 7.39
C PHE A 301 -6.24 -11.42 7.48
N VAL A 302 -7.22 -10.58 7.78
CA VAL A 302 -8.60 -10.99 8.06
C VAL A 302 -9.21 -11.78 6.91
N PRO A 303 -9.04 -11.42 5.62
CA PRO A 303 -9.56 -12.23 4.52
C PRO A 303 -9.07 -13.68 4.55
N SER A 304 -7.76 -13.87 4.72
CA SER A 304 -7.14 -15.20 4.78
C SER A 304 -7.57 -16.01 6.00
N LYS A 305 -7.70 -15.38 7.17
CA LYS A 305 -8.11 -16.06 8.41
C LYS A 305 -9.58 -16.43 8.39
N ALA A 306 -10.45 -15.52 7.94
CA ALA A 306 -11.87 -15.80 7.78
C ALA A 306 -12.11 -16.91 6.74
N PHE A 307 -11.32 -16.91 5.65
CA PHE A 307 -11.34 -18.01 4.68
C PHE A 307 -10.95 -19.35 5.33
N GLY A 308 -9.94 -19.37 6.20
CA GLY A 308 -9.56 -20.57 6.95
C GLY A 308 -10.72 -21.18 7.76
N GLU A 309 -11.49 -20.34 8.46
CA GLU A 309 -12.65 -20.80 9.23
C GLU A 309 -13.79 -21.29 8.33
N VAL A 310 -14.03 -20.62 7.19
CA VAL A 310 -15.00 -21.09 6.18
C VAL A 310 -14.57 -22.44 5.61
N ALA A 311 -13.27 -22.62 5.33
CA ALA A 311 -12.71 -23.85 4.80
C ALA A 311 -12.82 -25.02 5.78
N GLU A 312 -12.53 -24.81 7.07
CA GLU A 312 -12.75 -25.83 8.10
C GLU A 312 -14.19 -26.30 8.12
N HIS A 313 -15.15 -25.35 8.11
CA HIS A 313 -16.57 -25.66 8.18
C HIS A 313 -17.08 -26.39 6.94
N VAL A 314 -16.70 -25.97 5.74
CA VAL A 314 -17.18 -26.55 4.48
C VAL A 314 -16.57 -27.92 4.22
N TYR A 315 -15.27 -28.09 4.44
CA TYR A 315 -14.60 -29.38 4.22
C TYR A 315 -14.75 -30.36 5.39
N GLY A 316 -15.18 -29.90 6.57
CA GLY A 316 -15.18 -30.71 7.78
C GLY A 316 -13.78 -31.19 8.13
N THR A 317 -12.78 -30.31 7.99
CA THR A 317 -11.36 -30.64 8.20
C THR A 317 -11.16 -31.23 9.59
N PRO A 318 -10.71 -32.49 9.73
CA PRO A 318 -10.54 -33.10 11.04
C PRO A 318 -9.52 -32.36 11.90
N SER A 319 -9.80 -32.24 13.19
CA SER A 319 -8.89 -31.67 14.18
C SER A 319 -8.56 -32.68 15.29
N ILE A 320 -7.49 -32.41 16.02
CA ILE A 320 -7.09 -33.13 17.24
C ILE A 320 -6.63 -32.12 18.28
N SER A 321 -7.07 -32.27 19.52
CA SER A 321 -6.60 -31.39 20.60
C SER A 321 -5.16 -31.70 21.00
N ALA A 322 -4.50 -30.76 21.68
CA ALA A 322 -3.13 -30.96 22.16
C ALA A 322 -3.01 -32.14 23.14
N VAL A 323 -4.03 -32.36 23.98
CA VAL A 323 -4.07 -33.47 24.94
C VAL A 323 -4.24 -34.82 24.22
N GLU A 324 -5.12 -34.87 23.22
CA GLU A 324 -5.31 -36.09 22.42
C GLU A 324 -4.08 -36.42 21.59
N LEU A 325 -3.39 -35.42 21.02
CA LEU A 325 -2.12 -35.62 20.32
C LEU A 325 -1.04 -36.19 21.26
N ASP A 326 -0.93 -35.65 22.47
CA ASP A 326 0.02 -36.15 23.47
C ASP A 326 -0.29 -37.61 23.87
N ALA A 327 -1.58 -37.96 23.99
CA ALA A 327 -2.00 -39.34 24.22
C ALA A 327 -1.69 -40.25 23.02
N LEU A 328 -1.99 -39.82 21.79
CA LEU A 328 -1.79 -40.59 20.56
C LEU A 328 -0.31 -40.93 20.33
N ARG A 329 0.58 -39.99 20.61
CA ARG A 329 2.04 -40.18 20.50
C ARG A 329 2.62 -41.22 21.46
N ARG A 330 1.87 -41.63 22.48
CA ARG A 330 2.26 -42.71 23.39
C ARG A 330 1.86 -44.09 22.86
N SER A 331 0.93 -44.16 21.91
CA SER A 331 0.43 -45.42 21.34
C SER A 331 0.93 -45.71 19.93
N GLU A 332 1.21 -44.68 19.12
CA GLU A 332 1.71 -44.85 17.76
C GLU A 332 2.61 -43.68 17.32
N GLU A 333 3.33 -43.87 16.21
CA GLU A 333 4.16 -42.83 15.61
C GLU A 333 3.29 -41.85 14.83
N VAL A 334 3.40 -40.55 15.14
CA VAL A 334 2.62 -39.48 14.50
C VAL A 334 3.58 -38.42 13.96
N LEU A 335 3.51 -38.14 12.66
CA LEU A 335 4.27 -37.05 12.06
C LEU A 335 3.57 -35.72 12.35
N VAL A 336 4.30 -34.79 12.99
CA VAL A 336 3.78 -33.44 13.27
C VAL A 336 4.56 -32.41 12.47
N LEU A 337 3.84 -31.65 11.64
CA LEU A 337 4.40 -30.68 10.69
C LEU A 337 3.93 -29.27 11.02
N ASP A 338 4.87 -28.34 11.19
CA ASP A 338 4.58 -26.93 11.44
C ASP A 338 4.55 -26.15 10.14
N SER A 339 3.35 -25.70 9.79
CA SER A 339 3.02 -25.02 8.54
C SER A 339 3.41 -23.54 8.48
N ARG A 340 4.02 -23.03 9.55
CA ARG A 340 4.50 -21.64 9.63
C ARG A 340 5.86 -21.47 8.96
N THR A 341 6.38 -20.24 9.00
CA THR A 341 7.77 -19.96 8.59
C THR A 341 8.76 -20.66 9.54
N GLU A 342 9.96 -20.97 9.03
CA GLU A 342 11.03 -21.56 9.86
C GLU A 342 11.35 -20.67 11.08
N GLN A 343 11.36 -19.35 10.91
CA GLN A 343 11.58 -18.39 11.99
C GLN A 343 10.52 -18.50 13.10
N GLU A 344 9.23 -18.62 12.74
CA GLU A 344 8.15 -18.82 13.71
C GLU A 344 8.25 -20.16 14.43
N PHE A 345 8.69 -21.21 13.73
CA PHE A 345 8.94 -22.53 14.30
C PHE A 345 10.14 -22.51 15.27
N ASN A 346 11.25 -21.87 14.89
CA ASN A 346 12.42 -21.74 15.76
C ASN A 346 12.10 -20.98 17.04
N LEU A 347 11.21 -19.97 16.98
CA LEU A 347 10.81 -19.19 18.15
C LEU A 347 10.09 -20.05 19.20
N MET A 348 9.13 -20.88 18.76
CA MET A 348 8.44 -21.85 19.60
C MET A 348 7.72 -22.91 18.74
N SER A 349 7.77 -24.18 19.16
CA SER A 349 7.17 -25.30 18.41
C SER A 349 6.56 -26.36 19.34
N VAL A 350 5.64 -27.16 18.81
CA VAL A 350 5.13 -28.35 19.52
C VAL A 350 6.25 -29.39 19.64
N PRO A 351 6.39 -30.09 20.78
CA PRO A 351 7.42 -31.10 20.98
C PRO A 351 7.45 -32.11 19.83
N GLY A 352 8.64 -32.49 19.34
CA GLY A 352 8.76 -33.49 18.26
C GLY A 352 8.26 -33.07 16.87
N ALA A 353 7.75 -31.85 16.67
CA ALA A 353 7.34 -31.36 15.35
C ALA A 353 8.54 -31.03 14.43
N TYR A 354 8.34 -31.06 13.13
CA TYR A 354 9.28 -30.59 12.10
C TYR A 354 8.74 -29.34 11.41
N SER A 355 9.62 -28.41 11.04
CA SER A 355 9.25 -27.29 10.18
C SER A 355 8.89 -27.77 8.78
N CYS A 356 7.72 -27.41 8.27
CA CYS A 356 7.32 -27.66 6.89
C CYS A 356 6.31 -26.59 6.45
N PRO A 357 6.78 -25.42 5.98
CA PRO A 357 5.95 -24.33 5.49
C PRO A 357 4.77 -24.80 4.63
N GLY A 358 3.59 -24.20 4.80
CA GLY A 358 2.32 -24.80 4.34
C GLY A 358 2.27 -25.28 2.89
N ALA A 359 2.86 -24.55 1.94
CA ALA A 359 2.86 -24.95 0.52
C ALA A 359 3.76 -26.17 0.21
N GLU A 360 4.70 -26.49 1.11
CA GLU A 360 5.62 -27.61 1.01
C GLU A 360 5.00 -28.92 1.52
N LEU A 361 3.93 -28.86 2.31
CA LEU A 361 3.34 -30.04 2.98
C LEU A 361 3.04 -31.18 1.99
N VAL A 362 2.35 -30.88 0.88
CA VAL A 362 2.04 -31.89 -0.15
C VAL A 362 3.31 -32.39 -0.82
N ALA A 363 4.26 -31.51 -1.10
CA ALA A 363 5.52 -31.87 -1.74
C ALA A 363 6.34 -32.82 -0.86
N ARG A 364 6.35 -32.64 0.46
CA ARG A 364 7.25 -33.39 1.36
C ARG A 364 6.60 -34.58 2.07
N ALA A 365 5.28 -34.55 2.26
CA ALA A 365 4.59 -35.51 3.13
C ALA A 365 3.52 -36.37 2.44
N LEU A 366 3.27 -36.22 1.12
CA LEU A 366 2.26 -37.02 0.43
C LEU A 366 2.60 -38.53 0.37
N ASP A 367 3.85 -38.94 0.51
CA ASP A 367 4.22 -40.36 0.55
C ASP A 367 4.31 -40.92 1.98
N HIS A 368 4.22 -40.07 3.01
CA HIS A 368 4.32 -40.51 4.41
C HIS A 368 3.19 -41.47 4.78
N ALA A 369 3.54 -42.65 5.29
CA ALA A 369 2.59 -43.63 5.79
C ALA A 369 2.26 -43.36 7.26
N GLY A 370 0.98 -43.33 7.61
CA GLY A 370 0.52 -43.12 8.98
C GLY A 370 -0.13 -41.74 9.22
N PRO A 371 -0.49 -41.45 10.49
CA PRO A 371 -1.18 -40.22 10.85
C PRO A 371 -0.28 -39.00 10.75
N ILE A 372 -0.80 -37.94 10.13
CA ILE A 372 -0.16 -36.63 10.05
C ILE A 372 -0.98 -35.61 10.83
N VAL A 373 -0.31 -34.83 11.67
CA VAL A 373 -0.91 -33.65 12.33
C VAL A 373 -0.21 -32.39 11.86
N VAL A 374 -0.96 -31.45 11.31
CA VAL A 374 -0.43 -30.15 10.88
C VAL A 374 -0.72 -29.11 11.96
N ASN A 375 0.31 -28.41 12.45
CA ASN A 375 0.14 -27.32 13.40
C ASN A 375 0.49 -25.95 12.81
N CYS A 376 0.01 -24.92 13.49
CA CYS A 376 0.49 -23.55 13.36
C CYS A 376 0.48 -22.88 14.75
N ALA A 377 0.41 -21.54 14.80
CA ALA A 377 0.32 -20.82 16.07
C ALA A 377 -1.11 -20.81 16.63
N GLY A 378 -2.10 -20.61 15.76
CA GLY A 378 -3.53 -20.61 16.06
C GLY A 378 -4.25 -21.66 15.22
N ARG A 379 -5.09 -21.23 14.28
CA ARG A 379 -5.99 -22.15 13.55
C ARG A 379 -5.76 -22.19 12.04
N THR A 380 -5.65 -21.02 11.39
CA THR A 380 -5.72 -20.87 9.93
C THR A 380 -4.77 -21.76 9.13
N ARG A 381 -3.45 -21.62 9.34
CA ARG A 381 -2.44 -22.35 8.55
C ARG A 381 -2.49 -23.86 8.76
N SER A 382 -2.83 -24.33 9.97
CA SER A 382 -3.02 -25.76 10.23
C SER A 382 -4.23 -26.34 9.51
N ILE A 383 -5.36 -25.61 9.47
CA ILE A 383 -6.56 -26.03 8.74
C ILE A 383 -6.24 -26.14 7.24
N ILE A 384 -5.71 -25.06 6.65
CA ILE A 384 -5.37 -25.01 5.22
C ILE A 384 -4.32 -26.06 4.86
N GLY A 385 -3.29 -26.24 5.69
CA GLY A 385 -2.25 -27.24 5.47
C GLY A 385 -2.76 -28.69 5.58
N ALA A 386 -3.56 -28.99 6.60
CA ALA A 386 -4.18 -30.31 6.75
C ALA A 386 -5.10 -30.62 5.56
N GLN A 387 -5.97 -29.66 5.20
CA GLN A 387 -6.89 -29.83 4.08
C GLN A 387 -6.15 -29.91 2.73
N SER A 388 -4.99 -29.26 2.59
CA SER A 388 -4.14 -29.39 1.39
C SER A 388 -3.68 -30.83 1.15
N LEU A 389 -3.19 -31.52 2.20
CA LEU A 389 -2.83 -32.93 2.12
C LEU A 389 -4.04 -33.82 1.81
N ARG A 390 -5.21 -33.49 2.37
CA ARG A 390 -6.46 -34.22 2.12
C ARG A 390 -6.96 -34.06 0.69
N ASN A 391 -6.91 -32.84 0.16
CA ASN A 391 -7.22 -32.54 -1.24
C ASN A 391 -6.28 -33.28 -2.20
N ALA A 392 -5.02 -33.50 -1.78
CA ALA A 392 -4.04 -34.32 -2.50
C ALA A 392 -4.23 -35.84 -2.31
N GLY A 393 -5.24 -36.29 -1.54
CA GLY A 393 -5.62 -37.70 -1.40
C GLY A 393 -5.24 -38.38 -0.09
N LYS A 394 -4.69 -37.65 0.90
CA LYS A 394 -4.45 -38.23 2.24
C LYS A 394 -5.72 -38.31 3.07
N THR A 395 -5.87 -39.39 3.83
CA THR A 395 -7.09 -39.64 4.63
C THR A 395 -6.88 -39.43 6.13
N ASP A 396 -5.71 -39.79 6.67
CA ASP A 396 -5.38 -39.64 8.10
C ASP A 396 -4.53 -38.40 8.35
N VAL A 397 -5.15 -37.25 8.12
CA VAL A 397 -4.54 -35.93 8.37
C VAL A 397 -5.50 -35.11 9.22
N ARG A 398 -4.96 -34.51 10.28
CA ARG A 398 -5.70 -33.68 11.24
C ARG A 398 -4.98 -32.34 11.45
N ALA A 399 -5.73 -31.27 11.66
CA ALA A 399 -5.20 -30.01 12.14
C ALA A 399 -5.02 -30.07 13.67
N LEU A 400 -3.91 -29.57 14.22
CA LEU A 400 -3.78 -29.38 15.66
C LEU A 400 -4.69 -28.22 16.09
N GLU A 401 -5.69 -28.52 16.90
CA GLU A 401 -6.65 -27.54 17.37
C GLU A 401 -5.95 -26.42 18.14
N ASN A 402 -6.13 -25.17 17.66
CA ASN A 402 -5.57 -23.95 18.25
C ASN A 402 -4.02 -23.91 18.31
N GLY A 403 -3.33 -24.85 17.65
CA GLY A 403 -1.88 -24.79 17.43
C GLY A 403 -1.04 -24.72 18.71
N THR A 404 0.06 -23.97 18.67
CA THR A 404 0.93 -23.75 19.83
C THR A 404 0.24 -22.98 20.96
N MET A 405 -0.78 -22.16 20.67
CA MET A 405 -1.61 -21.54 21.71
C MET A 405 -2.44 -22.60 22.45
N GLY A 406 -3.08 -23.53 21.72
CA GLY A 406 -3.81 -24.64 22.32
C GLY A 406 -2.91 -25.54 23.19
N GLN A 407 -1.69 -25.83 22.72
CA GLN A 407 -0.68 -26.55 23.50
C GLN A 407 -0.35 -25.83 24.82
N HIS A 408 -0.11 -24.51 24.76
CA HIS A 408 0.21 -23.70 25.93
C HIS A 408 -0.96 -23.64 26.92
N LEU A 409 -2.17 -23.36 26.44
CA LEU A 409 -3.39 -23.28 27.25
C LEU A 409 -3.75 -24.63 27.91
N ALA A 410 -3.35 -25.76 27.31
CA ALA A 410 -3.50 -27.08 27.89
C ALA A 410 -2.44 -27.41 28.97
N GLY A 411 -1.52 -26.48 29.28
CA GLY A 411 -0.42 -26.70 30.23
C GLY A 411 0.65 -27.66 29.71
N LEU A 412 0.68 -27.95 28.41
CA LEU A 412 1.65 -28.84 27.79
C LEU A 412 2.90 -28.08 27.34
N PRO A 413 4.09 -28.72 27.33
CA PRO A 413 5.33 -28.04 27.02
C PRO A 413 5.40 -27.62 25.53
N LEU A 414 6.13 -26.53 25.29
CA LEU A 414 6.60 -26.08 23.98
C LEU A 414 8.13 -26.16 23.92
N GLU A 415 8.67 -26.46 22.74
CA GLU A 415 10.11 -26.38 22.45
C GLU A 415 10.48 -24.98 21.93
N ARG A 416 11.74 -24.57 22.11
CA ARG A 416 12.30 -23.30 21.60
C ARG A 416 13.67 -23.55 20.96
N GLY A 417 14.04 -22.75 19.96
CA GLY A 417 15.31 -22.85 19.24
C GLY A 417 15.43 -24.06 18.32
N LYS A 418 14.35 -24.80 18.09
CA LYS A 418 14.36 -26.01 17.27
C LYS A 418 14.50 -25.67 15.80
N SER A 419 15.37 -26.37 15.07
CA SER A 419 15.65 -26.14 13.64
C SER A 419 15.47 -27.39 12.77
N ALA A 420 14.79 -28.43 13.27
CA ALA A 420 14.52 -29.63 12.49
C ALA A 420 13.55 -29.32 11.35
N SER A 421 14.02 -29.41 10.11
CA SER A 421 13.25 -29.12 8.90
C SER A 421 12.81 -30.41 8.20
N TYR A 422 11.63 -30.37 7.59
CA TYR A 422 11.10 -31.43 6.73
C TYR A 422 11.30 -31.12 5.23
N LEU A 423 11.94 -29.97 4.92
CA LEU A 423 12.19 -29.50 3.56
C LEU A 423 13.26 -30.30 2.81
N ASP A 424 14.19 -30.91 3.55
CA ASP A 424 15.31 -31.68 2.96
C ASP A 424 14.87 -32.98 2.29
N ARG A 425 13.61 -33.37 2.42
CA ARG A 425 13.06 -34.57 1.77
C ARG A 425 12.82 -34.34 0.28
N PRO A 426 13.00 -35.36 -0.58
CA PRO A 426 12.64 -35.24 -1.99
C PRO A 426 11.13 -34.96 -2.14
N VAL A 427 10.76 -34.45 -3.30
CA VAL A 427 9.33 -34.32 -3.66
C VAL A 427 8.72 -35.72 -3.68
N ALA A 428 7.66 -35.91 -2.91
CA ALA A 428 6.93 -37.17 -2.76
C ALA A 428 6.37 -37.65 -4.10
N ALA A 429 6.44 -38.96 -4.33
CA ALA A 429 5.89 -39.56 -5.53
C ALA A 429 4.39 -39.27 -5.65
N GLY A 430 3.93 -38.81 -6.82
CA GLY A 430 2.53 -38.46 -7.04
C GLY A 430 2.13 -37.05 -6.61
N ALA A 431 2.99 -36.30 -5.90
CA ALA A 431 2.63 -34.97 -5.37
C ALA A 431 2.28 -33.97 -6.45
N ALA A 432 3.09 -33.88 -7.50
CA ALA A 432 2.84 -32.98 -8.62
C ALA A 432 1.56 -33.34 -9.37
N GLN A 433 1.29 -34.64 -9.55
CA GLN A 433 0.07 -35.12 -10.20
C GLN A 433 -1.18 -34.78 -9.37
N ALA A 434 -1.14 -35.01 -8.05
CA ALA A 434 -2.25 -34.71 -7.15
C ALA A 434 -2.54 -33.20 -7.09
N ALA A 435 -1.51 -32.37 -6.96
CA ALA A 435 -1.65 -30.92 -6.92
C ALA A 435 -2.21 -30.35 -8.24
N GLN A 436 -1.73 -30.85 -9.38
CA GLN A 436 -2.25 -30.47 -10.70
C GLN A 436 -3.69 -30.93 -10.92
N ALA A 437 -4.04 -32.15 -10.52
CA ALA A 437 -5.39 -32.67 -10.64
C ALA A 437 -6.38 -31.82 -9.81
N TRP A 438 -5.98 -31.38 -8.62
CA TRP A 438 -6.78 -30.50 -7.79
C TRP A 438 -7.01 -29.12 -8.42
N ALA A 439 -5.94 -28.47 -8.92
CA ALA A 439 -6.07 -27.19 -9.62
C ALA A 439 -6.89 -27.29 -10.91
N LEU A 440 -6.73 -28.38 -11.67
CA LEU A 440 -7.54 -28.66 -12.87
C LEU A 440 -9.02 -28.86 -12.54
N GLY A 441 -9.34 -29.47 -11.39
CA GLY A 441 -10.71 -29.60 -10.90
C GLY A 441 -11.42 -28.26 -10.68
N MET A 442 -10.65 -27.18 -10.50
CA MET A 442 -11.15 -25.79 -10.39
C MET A 442 -11.05 -25.01 -11.70
N SER A 443 -10.70 -25.67 -12.81
CA SER A 443 -10.49 -25.03 -14.12
C SER A 443 -9.45 -23.90 -14.11
N ILE A 444 -8.42 -24.00 -13.25
CA ILE A 444 -7.32 -23.02 -13.22
C ILE A 444 -6.41 -23.25 -14.43
N ALA A 445 -6.29 -22.25 -15.30
CA ALA A 445 -5.49 -22.33 -16.52
C ALA A 445 -3.99 -22.21 -16.23
N THR A 446 -3.18 -22.91 -17.03
CA THR A 446 -1.71 -22.75 -17.04
C THR A 446 -1.32 -21.95 -18.28
N LEU A 447 -0.63 -20.83 -18.07
CA LEU A 447 -0.16 -19.93 -19.11
C LEU A 447 1.19 -20.40 -19.66
N ASP A 448 1.35 -20.34 -20.98
CA ASP A 448 2.67 -20.40 -21.59
C ASP A 448 3.44 -19.07 -21.41
N ALA A 449 4.69 -19.03 -21.88
CA ALA A 449 5.54 -17.85 -21.73
C ALA A 449 5.06 -16.63 -22.54
N GLY A 450 4.42 -16.85 -23.70
CA GLY A 450 3.86 -15.79 -24.53
C GLY A 450 2.60 -15.20 -23.90
N GLU A 451 1.68 -16.06 -23.44
CA GLU A 451 0.47 -15.66 -22.73
C GLU A 451 0.79 -14.89 -21.44
N LEU A 452 1.81 -15.34 -20.68
CA LEU A 452 2.29 -14.62 -19.51
C LEU A 452 2.85 -13.25 -19.88
N HIS A 453 3.66 -13.17 -20.94
CA HIS A 453 4.23 -11.90 -21.41
C HIS A 453 3.14 -10.90 -21.81
N ASP A 454 2.14 -11.34 -22.57
CA ASP A 454 1.01 -10.51 -22.98
C ASP A 454 0.20 -10.03 -21.76
N MET A 455 -0.02 -10.92 -20.79
CA MET A 455 -0.73 -10.61 -19.55
C MET A 455 -0.02 -9.55 -18.71
N LEU A 456 1.32 -9.65 -18.59
CA LEU A 456 2.17 -8.74 -17.82
C LEU A 456 2.47 -7.41 -18.53
N SER A 457 2.23 -7.35 -19.85
CA SER A 457 2.46 -6.16 -20.68
C SER A 457 1.23 -5.26 -20.78
N ASN A 458 0.06 -5.71 -20.32
CA ASN A 458 -1.15 -4.89 -20.27
C ASN A 458 -1.13 -3.97 -19.04
N PRO A 459 -0.96 -2.63 -19.19
CA PRO A 459 -0.91 -1.72 -18.05
C PRO A 459 -2.29 -1.45 -17.42
N TYR A 460 -3.39 -1.76 -18.12
CA TYR A 460 -4.75 -1.44 -17.68
C TYR A 460 -5.40 -2.50 -16.78
N ARG A 461 -4.70 -3.60 -16.52
CA ARG A 461 -5.15 -4.67 -15.63
C ARG A 461 -3.98 -5.11 -14.76
N THR A 462 -4.19 -5.09 -13.46
CA THR A 462 -3.19 -5.52 -12.49
C THR A 462 -2.93 -7.01 -12.65
N THR A 463 -1.65 -7.38 -12.81
CA THR A 463 -1.20 -8.77 -12.84
C THR A 463 -0.04 -8.92 -11.88
N TYR A 464 -0.23 -9.76 -10.86
CA TYR A 464 0.85 -10.17 -9.97
C TYR A 464 1.51 -11.43 -10.49
N LEU A 465 2.85 -11.49 -10.43
CA LEU A 465 3.63 -12.70 -10.70
C LEU A 465 4.33 -13.11 -9.41
N PHE A 466 3.89 -14.23 -8.82
CA PHE A 466 4.41 -14.72 -7.55
C PHE A 466 5.20 -16.02 -7.71
N ASP A 467 6.40 -16.00 -7.14
CA ASP A 467 7.22 -17.19 -6.92
C ASP A 467 6.79 -17.85 -5.60
N ALA A 468 6.10 -18.99 -5.69
CA ALA A 468 5.52 -19.68 -4.53
C ALA A 468 6.51 -20.53 -3.73
N ARG A 469 7.77 -20.62 -4.18
CA ARG A 469 8.80 -21.46 -3.57
C ARG A 469 9.26 -20.88 -2.24
N ASP A 470 9.70 -21.74 -1.33
CA ASP A 470 10.26 -21.32 -0.04
C ASP A 470 11.63 -20.59 -0.22
N PRO A 471 11.88 -19.47 0.48
CA PRO A 471 13.07 -18.66 0.29
C PRO A 471 14.32 -19.26 0.96
N SER A 472 14.17 -20.20 1.92
CA SER A 472 15.30 -20.87 2.58
C SER A 472 16.00 -21.89 1.69
N CYS A 473 15.42 -22.22 0.53
CA CYS A 473 16.11 -22.87 -0.57
C CYS A 473 17.14 -21.90 -1.20
N SER A 474 18.22 -21.62 -0.46
CA SER A 474 19.23 -20.62 -0.74
C SER A 474 19.84 -20.76 -2.13
N SER A 475 19.72 -19.71 -2.97
CA SER A 475 20.39 -19.41 -4.26
C SER A 475 19.49 -19.14 -5.48
N ARG A 476 18.16 -19.17 -5.37
CA ARG A 476 17.35 -19.34 -6.57
C ARG A 476 17.07 -18.07 -7.35
N ALA A 477 17.65 -18.08 -8.55
CA ALA A 477 17.08 -17.47 -9.72
C ALA A 477 15.54 -17.58 -9.75
N THR A 478 14.89 -16.48 -10.13
CA THR A 478 13.43 -16.33 -10.23
C THR A 478 13.08 -15.78 -11.62
N LEU A 479 11.80 -15.67 -11.95
CA LEU A 479 11.41 -15.01 -13.19
C LEU A 479 11.60 -13.49 -13.09
N PRO A 480 12.01 -12.80 -14.17
CA PRO A 480 12.01 -11.34 -14.18
C PRO A 480 10.64 -10.79 -13.77
N ARG A 481 10.62 -9.77 -12.90
CA ARG A 481 9.41 -9.12 -12.33
C ARG A 481 8.62 -9.98 -11.33
N ALA A 482 9.06 -11.20 -11.02
CA ALA A 482 8.42 -12.00 -9.98
C ALA A 482 8.71 -11.45 -8.58
N VAL A 483 7.69 -11.45 -7.74
CA VAL A 483 7.81 -11.18 -6.31
C VAL A 483 7.89 -12.52 -5.57
N ALA A 484 8.88 -12.66 -4.69
CA ALA A 484 8.99 -13.83 -3.81
C ALA A 484 7.84 -13.81 -2.79
N ALA A 485 6.91 -14.75 -2.93
CA ALA A 485 5.73 -14.86 -2.08
C ALA A 485 5.46 -16.35 -1.80
N PRO A 486 6.14 -16.93 -0.79
CA PRO A 486 6.07 -18.37 -0.51
C PRO A 486 4.62 -18.78 -0.33
N GLY A 487 4.19 -19.87 -0.97
CA GLY A 487 2.77 -20.14 -1.19
C GLY A 487 1.91 -20.13 0.09
N GLY A 488 2.42 -20.71 1.18
CA GLY A 488 1.73 -20.69 2.47
C GLY A 488 1.56 -19.28 3.07
N GLN A 489 2.54 -18.40 2.85
CA GLN A 489 2.47 -17.01 3.28
C GLN A 489 1.60 -16.16 2.35
N LEU A 490 1.63 -16.42 1.04
CA LEU A 490 0.75 -15.77 0.08
C LEU A 490 -0.73 -16.06 0.39
N VAL A 491 -1.08 -17.30 0.75
CA VAL A 491 -2.45 -17.65 1.19
C VAL A 491 -2.77 -17.04 2.55
N GLN A 492 -1.82 -17.03 3.50
CA GLN A 492 -2.05 -16.50 4.85
C GLN A 492 -2.15 -14.97 4.90
N GLN A 493 -1.54 -14.24 3.96
CA GLN A 493 -1.38 -12.78 4.00
C GLN A 493 -1.65 -12.17 2.62
N THR A 494 -2.73 -12.60 1.96
CA THR A 494 -2.97 -12.26 0.55
C THR A 494 -3.10 -10.75 0.33
N ASP A 495 -3.73 -10.04 1.26
CA ASP A 495 -3.87 -8.58 1.28
C ASP A 495 -2.53 -7.83 1.39
N TYR A 496 -1.50 -8.46 1.96
CA TYR A 496 -0.16 -7.88 2.02
C TYR A 496 0.54 -7.90 0.66
N TYR A 497 0.41 -9.00 -0.07
CA TYR A 497 1.07 -9.23 -1.36
C TYR A 497 0.28 -8.68 -2.55
N ALA A 498 -1.05 -8.81 -2.52
CA ALA A 498 -1.96 -8.42 -3.58
C ALA A 498 -3.04 -7.47 -3.02
N PRO A 499 -2.71 -6.18 -2.77
CA PRO A 499 -3.65 -5.21 -2.22
C PRO A 499 -4.77 -4.80 -3.20
N VAL A 500 -4.64 -5.12 -4.51
CA VAL A 500 -5.64 -4.79 -5.53
C VAL A 500 -6.64 -5.93 -5.68
N ARG A 501 -7.87 -5.73 -5.22
CA ARG A 501 -8.98 -6.67 -5.43
C ARG A 501 -9.32 -6.79 -6.93
N ASN A 502 -9.78 -7.97 -7.35
CA ASN A 502 -10.13 -8.30 -8.74
C ASN A 502 -8.94 -8.24 -9.74
N ALA A 503 -7.72 -8.14 -9.22
CA ALA A 503 -6.50 -8.32 -10.02
C ALA A 503 -6.31 -9.79 -10.43
N ARG A 504 -5.42 -9.99 -11.40
CA ARG A 504 -4.95 -11.31 -11.83
C ARG A 504 -3.76 -11.72 -10.99
N ILE A 505 -3.73 -12.98 -10.55
CA ILE A 505 -2.58 -13.58 -9.88
C ILE A 505 -2.04 -14.72 -10.74
N VAL A 506 -0.77 -14.64 -11.13
CA VAL A 506 -0.02 -15.75 -11.71
C VAL A 506 0.90 -16.30 -10.65
N VAL A 507 0.78 -17.59 -10.35
CA VAL A 507 1.66 -18.29 -9.41
C VAL A 507 2.51 -19.28 -10.18
N PHE A 508 3.81 -19.34 -9.89
CA PHE A 508 4.69 -20.35 -10.46
C PHE A 508 5.56 -21.03 -9.40
N ASP A 509 6.01 -22.22 -9.75
CA ASP A 509 7.00 -23.00 -9.02
C ASP A 509 7.90 -23.74 -10.03
N THR A 510 8.73 -24.65 -9.54
CA THR A 510 9.56 -25.51 -10.39
C THR A 510 9.26 -27.01 -10.26
N ASP A 511 8.48 -27.43 -9.26
CA ASP A 511 8.16 -28.84 -9.02
C ASP A 511 6.71 -29.22 -9.34
N GLY A 512 5.84 -28.24 -9.62
CA GLY A 512 4.42 -28.42 -9.90
C GLY A 512 3.59 -28.84 -8.70
N VAL A 513 4.03 -28.50 -7.48
CA VAL A 513 3.31 -28.78 -6.24
C VAL A 513 2.89 -27.48 -5.55
N GLN A 514 3.85 -26.61 -5.22
CA GLN A 514 3.53 -25.40 -4.43
C GLN A 514 2.56 -24.48 -5.17
N ALA A 515 2.79 -24.23 -6.47
CA ALA A 515 1.98 -23.29 -7.25
C ALA A 515 0.55 -23.79 -7.47
N PRO A 516 0.28 -25.04 -7.91
CA PRO A 516 -1.10 -25.54 -8.02
C PRO A 516 -1.85 -25.55 -6.68
N MET A 517 -1.17 -25.92 -5.58
CA MET A 517 -1.80 -25.88 -4.25
C MET A 517 -2.09 -24.45 -3.79
N THR A 518 -1.20 -23.51 -4.05
CA THR A 518 -1.41 -22.10 -3.71
C THR A 518 -2.53 -21.49 -4.55
N ALA A 519 -2.55 -21.78 -5.85
CA ALA A 519 -3.54 -21.27 -6.78
C ALA A 519 -4.95 -21.76 -6.46
N GLY A 520 -5.11 -23.03 -6.08
CA GLY A 520 -6.42 -23.57 -5.68
C GLY A 520 -7.01 -22.88 -4.45
N TRP A 521 -6.17 -22.48 -3.48
CA TRP A 521 -6.64 -21.70 -2.33
C TRP A 521 -7.00 -20.25 -2.70
N LEU A 522 -6.14 -19.58 -3.48
CA LEU A 522 -6.42 -18.22 -3.93
C LEU A 522 -7.70 -18.16 -4.80
N HIS A 523 -7.93 -19.17 -5.65
CA HIS A 523 -9.15 -19.27 -6.44
C HIS A 523 -10.40 -19.34 -5.56
N GLN A 524 -10.37 -20.19 -4.52
CA GLN A 524 -11.46 -20.30 -3.55
C GLN A 524 -11.60 -19.05 -2.67
N MET A 525 -10.53 -18.27 -2.48
CA MET A 525 -10.61 -16.95 -1.87
C MET A 525 -11.23 -15.87 -2.78
N GLY A 526 -11.59 -16.23 -4.02
CA GLY A 526 -12.31 -15.38 -4.96
C GLY A 526 -11.42 -14.72 -6.02
N TRP A 527 -10.13 -15.06 -6.09
CA TRP A 527 -9.19 -14.44 -7.04
C TRP A 527 -9.31 -14.99 -8.46
N GLU A 528 -8.92 -14.17 -9.44
CA GLU A 528 -8.63 -14.61 -10.80
C GLU A 528 -7.18 -15.12 -10.82
N VAL A 529 -7.00 -16.45 -10.91
CA VAL A 529 -5.71 -17.10 -10.70
C VAL A 529 -5.30 -17.95 -11.89
N TYR A 530 -4.02 -17.89 -12.21
CA TYR A 530 -3.37 -18.65 -13.27
C TYR A 530 -2.10 -19.32 -12.74
N LEU A 531 -1.73 -20.41 -13.39
CA LEU A 531 -0.45 -21.07 -13.18
C LEU A 531 0.52 -20.70 -14.28
N HIS A 532 1.81 -20.71 -13.95
CA HIS A 532 2.87 -20.75 -14.95
C HIS A 532 3.95 -21.75 -14.50
N ARG A 533 4.62 -22.40 -15.46
CA ARG A 533 5.67 -23.38 -15.18
C ARG A 533 6.91 -23.05 -16.01
N PRO A 534 7.82 -22.23 -15.48
CA PRO A 534 9.00 -21.84 -16.21
C PRO A 534 9.99 -23.01 -16.31
N GLU A 535 10.72 -23.04 -17.42
CA GLU A 535 11.93 -23.86 -17.49
C GLU A 535 12.99 -23.32 -16.51
N ALA A 536 13.82 -24.21 -15.96
CA ALA A 536 14.88 -23.81 -15.02
C ALA A 536 15.86 -22.80 -15.64
N THR A 537 16.03 -22.83 -16.96
CA THR A 537 16.85 -21.91 -17.77
C THR A 537 16.28 -20.50 -17.88
N ALA A 538 14.96 -20.32 -17.69
CA ALA A 538 14.30 -19.02 -17.74
C ALA A 538 14.45 -18.23 -16.43
N LEU A 539 14.85 -18.92 -15.36
CA LEU A 539 15.09 -18.30 -14.06
C LEU A 539 16.42 -17.56 -14.10
N VAL A 540 16.43 -16.31 -13.66
CA VAL A 540 17.63 -15.48 -13.50
C VAL A 540 17.78 -15.03 -12.05
N ALA A 541 19.01 -14.85 -11.58
CA ALA A 541 19.23 -14.27 -10.26
C ALA A 541 18.43 -12.95 -10.17
N PRO A 542 17.57 -12.77 -9.15
CA PRO A 542 16.84 -11.52 -9.03
C PRO A 542 17.87 -10.38 -8.98
N PRO A 543 17.63 -9.26 -9.67
CA PRO A 543 18.49 -8.10 -9.52
C PRO A 543 18.53 -7.76 -8.03
N ARG A 544 19.73 -7.73 -7.45
CA ARG A 544 19.88 -7.13 -6.12
C ARG A 544 19.57 -5.65 -6.32
N VAL A 545 18.41 -5.21 -5.85
CA VAL A 545 18.20 -3.79 -5.59
C VAL A 545 19.16 -3.48 -4.45
N GLU A 546 20.39 -3.10 -4.78
CA GLU A 546 21.34 -2.65 -3.79
C GLU A 546 20.74 -1.41 -3.17
N TYR A 547 20.43 -1.53 -1.88
CA TYR A 547 20.14 -0.38 -1.06
C TYR A 547 21.41 0.48 -1.06
N ASP A 548 21.40 1.53 -1.88
CA ASP A 548 22.46 2.54 -1.89
C ASP A 548 22.47 3.23 -0.54
N ASP A 549 23.42 2.80 0.27
CA ASP A 549 23.63 3.22 1.64
C ASP A 549 24.91 4.07 1.78
N GLU A 550 25.51 4.49 0.65
CA GLU A 550 26.76 5.22 0.66
C GLU A 550 26.66 6.60 1.32
N ARG A 551 25.44 7.17 1.33
CA ARG A 551 25.13 8.43 2.02
C ARG A 551 24.84 8.26 3.52
N GLY A 552 24.77 7.02 4.01
CA GLY A 552 24.60 6.74 5.43
C GLY A 552 25.84 7.13 6.23
N VAL A 553 25.64 7.62 7.45
CA VAL A 553 26.73 7.97 8.38
C VAL A 553 27.17 6.71 9.11
N PRO A 554 28.46 6.33 9.08
CA PRO A 554 28.95 5.20 9.88
C PRO A 554 28.84 5.54 11.37
N VAL A 555 28.61 4.54 12.22
CA VAL A 555 28.37 4.73 13.65
C VAL A 555 29.50 5.49 14.36
N GLU A 556 30.75 5.34 13.91
CA GLU A 556 31.93 6.06 14.46
C GLU A 556 31.93 7.56 14.14
N ALA A 557 31.20 7.99 13.12
CA ALA A 557 31.11 9.38 12.68
C ALA A 557 29.83 10.08 13.15
N VAL A 558 29.01 9.41 13.97
CA VAL A 558 27.83 10.01 14.61
C VAL A 558 28.30 11.12 15.57
N ALA A 559 27.75 12.32 15.40
CA ALA A 559 28.08 13.46 16.24
C ALA A 559 27.67 13.21 17.70
N ALA A 560 28.50 13.64 18.66
CA ALA A 560 28.26 13.41 20.07
C ALA A 560 26.99 14.12 20.60
N ASP A 561 26.55 15.18 19.92
CA ASP A 561 25.34 15.96 20.20
C ASP A 561 24.15 15.59 19.28
N ALA A 562 24.26 14.51 18.49
CA ALA A 562 23.18 14.06 17.62
C ALA A 562 21.96 13.61 18.42
N VAL A 563 20.77 14.02 17.96
CA VAL A 563 19.49 13.50 18.46
C VAL A 563 19.15 12.25 17.65
N ILE A 564 19.25 11.08 18.29
CA ILE A 564 19.04 9.79 17.62
C ILE A 564 17.56 9.39 17.74
N ILE A 565 16.90 9.19 16.61
CA ILE A 565 15.52 8.72 16.53
C ILE A 565 15.47 7.38 15.80
N ASP A 566 15.09 6.32 16.51
CA ASP A 566 14.77 5.04 15.89
C ASP A 566 13.34 5.09 15.32
N VAL A 567 13.23 4.81 14.02
CA VAL A 567 11.98 4.82 13.25
C VAL A 567 11.58 3.42 12.78
N GLY A 568 12.25 2.38 13.30
CA GLY A 568 11.96 0.98 13.02
C GLY A 568 10.84 0.39 13.87
N ASP A 569 10.76 -0.93 13.89
CA ASP A 569 9.79 -1.68 14.70
C ASP A 569 10.04 -1.47 16.20
N SER A 570 9.00 -1.04 16.94
CA SER A 570 9.08 -0.72 18.36
C SER A 570 9.50 -1.92 19.23
N ARG A 571 9.24 -3.16 18.80
CA ARG A 571 9.67 -4.38 19.50
C ARG A 571 11.17 -4.59 19.33
N THR A 572 11.69 -4.37 18.12
CA THR A 572 13.13 -4.44 17.85
C THR A 572 13.88 -3.37 18.65
N TYR A 573 13.39 -2.12 18.62
CA TYR A 573 13.95 -1.04 19.43
C TYR A 573 13.94 -1.40 20.94
N ARG A 574 12.82 -1.93 21.45
CA ARG A 574 12.72 -2.37 22.85
C ARG A 574 13.71 -3.50 23.18
N ALA A 575 13.93 -4.43 22.26
CA ALA A 575 14.85 -5.55 22.44
C ALA A 575 16.33 -5.10 22.43
N GLY A 576 16.67 -4.05 21.69
CA GLY A 576 17.99 -3.43 21.70
C GLY A 576 18.08 -2.23 20.76
N HIS A 577 18.70 -1.14 21.24
CA HIS A 577 18.81 0.11 20.50
C HIS A 577 20.15 0.81 20.77
N LEU A 578 20.45 1.86 20.00
CA LEU A 578 21.61 2.71 20.27
C LEU A 578 21.40 3.48 21.58
N ALA A 579 22.47 3.62 22.37
CA ALA A 579 22.43 4.36 23.63
C ALA A 579 21.95 5.80 23.41
N GLY A 580 20.97 6.24 24.21
CA GLY A 580 20.39 7.59 24.07
C GLY A 580 19.45 7.78 22.87
N ALA A 581 19.17 6.74 22.08
CA ALA A 581 18.16 6.79 21.05
C ALA A 581 16.76 6.80 21.66
N ALA A 582 15.87 7.59 21.08
CA ALA A 582 14.44 7.55 21.37
C ALA A 582 13.67 7.04 20.14
N TRP A 583 12.47 6.50 20.34
CA TRP A 583 11.67 5.90 19.27
C TRP A 583 10.45 6.73 18.89
N ALA A 584 10.17 6.82 17.59
CA ALA A 584 8.92 7.35 17.05
C ALA A 584 8.67 6.78 15.64
N PRO A 585 7.41 6.47 15.26
CA PRO A 585 7.13 6.05 13.89
C PRO A 585 7.29 7.24 12.93
N ARG A 586 7.79 6.96 11.72
CA ARG A 586 8.06 8.00 10.71
C ARG A 586 6.85 8.89 10.44
N SER A 587 5.64 8.32 10.39
CA SER A 587 4.38 9.05 10.17
C SER A 587 4.09 10.16 11.18
N ARG A 588 4.70 10.12 12.38
CA ARG A 588 4.50 11.12 13.44
C ARG A 588 5.63 12.14 13.53
N LEU A 589 6.71 11.97 12.76
CA LEU A 589 7.87 12.88 12.80
C LEU A 589 7.53 14.34 12.47
N PRO A 590 6.72 14.68 11.46
CA PRO A 590 6.46 16.09 11.14
C PRO A 590 5.85 16.86 12.32
N ALA A 591 4.83 16.29 12.96
CA ALA A 591 4.20 16.90 14.14
C ALA A 591 5.15 16.91 15.35
N LEU A 592 5.90 15.83 15.55
CA LEU A 592 6.85 15.70 16.66
C LEU A 592 7.96 16.75 16.58
N LEU A 593 8.58 16.92 15.42
CA LEU A 593 9.67 17.88 15.21
C LEU A 593 9.19 19.33 15.27
N ALA A 594 7.96 19.61 14.78
CA ALA A 594 7.36 20.94 14.91
C ALA A 594 7.12 21.35 16.38
N GLN A 595 6.74 20.39 17.23
CA GLN A 595 6.53 20.62 18.66
C GLN A 595 7.83 20.63 19.45
N ARG A 596 8.80 19.78 19.06
CA ARG A 596 10.07 19.58 19.74
C ARG A 596 11.21 19.98 18.80
N LYS A 597 11.61 21.26 18.87
CA LYS A 597 12.79 21.72 18.14
C LYS A 597 14.02 20.94 18.62
N PRO A 598 14.66 20.12 17.77
CA PRO A 598 15.84 19.37 18.18
C PRO A 598 16.99 20.34 18.49
N ALA A 599 17.75 20.03 19.55
CA ALA A 599 18.86 20.86 20.01
C ALA A 599 20.16 20.65 19.20
N GLY A 600 20.21 19.63 18.35
CA GLY A 600 21.36 19.24 17.54
C GLY A 600 20.91 18.55 16.23
N PRO A 601 21.87 18.05 15.42
CA PRO A 601 21.55 17.33 14.19
C PRO A 601 20.78 16.04 14.47
N LEU A 602 19.84 15.70 13.59
CA LEU A 602 19.04 14.48 13.68
C LEU A 602 19.79 13.30 13.05
N LEU A 603 19.80 12.16 13.74
CA LEU A 603 20.22 10.88 13.17
C LEU A 603 19.04 9.90 13.24
N PHE A 604 18.62 9.38 12.11
CA PHE A 604 17.61 8.33 12.04
C PHE A 604 18.24 6.94 11.97
N THR A 605 17.64 5.97 12.65
CA THR A 605 18.02 4.56 12.54
C THR A 605 16.81 3.63 12.53
N CYS A 606 16.99 2.43 11.99
CA CYS A 606 16.07 1.31 12.02
C CYS A 606 16.90 0.04 11.77
N ALA A 607 16.29 -1.14 11.74
CA ALA A 607 17.03 -2.39 11.61
C ALA A 607 17.98 -2.42 10.39
N ASP A 608 17.47 -2.06 9.20
CA ASP A 608 18.18 -2.19 7.92
C ASP A 608 18.52 -0.85 7.24
N GLY A 609 18.25 0.29 7.90
CA GLY A 609 18.47 1.63 7.38
C GLY A 609 17.44 2.15 6.35
N ARG A 610 16.56 1.31 5.78
CA ARG A 610 15.68 1.70 4.67
C ARG A 610 14.68 2.79 5.05
N VAL A 611 13.97 2.62 6.16
CA VAL A 611 13.02 3.63 6.67
C VAL A 611 13.76 4.86 7.20
N SER A 612 14.97 4.67 7.72
CA SER A 612 15.82 5.76 8.24
C SER A 612 16.18 6.75 7.15
N ARG A 613 16.52 6.26 5.95
CA ARG A 613 16.82 7.11 4.79
C ARG A 613 15.62 7.97 4.40
N LEU A 614 14.41 7.40 4.43
CA LEU A 614 13.18 8.14 4.12
C LEU A 614 12.90 9.21 5.19
N ALA A 615 13.01 8.85 6.47
CA ALA A 615 12.85 9.79 7.58
C ALA A 615 13.87 10.95 7.52
N ALA A 616 15.12 10.66 7.18
CA ALA A 616 16.15 11.68 7.00
C ALA A 616 15.83 12.63 5.84
N ALA A 617 15.31 12.10 4.72
CA ALA A 617 14.89 12.92 3.59
C ALA A 617 13.70 13.84 3.94
N ASP A 618 12.71 13.32 4.67
CA ASP A 618 11.55 14.10 5.12
C ASP A 618 11.96 15.26 6.05
N ALA A 619 12.87 14.97 6.99
CA ALA A 619 13.39 15.98 7.91
C ALA A 619 14.26 17.03 7.18
N ALA A 620 15.10 16.60 6.24
CA ALA A 620 15.90 17.50 5.41
C ALA A 620 15.02 18.43 4.55
N ALA A 621 13.92 17.92 3.99
CA ALA A 621 12.94 18.71 3.25
C ALA A 621 12.26 19.79 4.11
N GLN A 622 12.21 19.61 5.43
CA GLN A 622 11.72 20.59 6.40
C GLN A 622 12.82 21.54 6.91
N GLY A 623 14.04 21.43 6.39
CA GLY A 623 15.17 22.30 6.75
C GLY A 623 15.98 21.84 7.96
N TYR A 624 15.75 20.63 8.48
CA TYR A 624 16.58 20.07 9.55
C TYR A 624 17.90 19.52 9.00
N GLN A 625 18.97 19.64 9.79
CA GLN A 625 20.19 18.87 9.56
C GLN A 625 19.91 17.42 9.96
N ALA A 626 19.72 16.55 8.96
CA ALA A 626 19.31 15.17 9.17
C ALA A 626 20.21 14.20 8.40
N ALA A 627 20.58 13.10 9.06
CA ALA A 627 21.31 11.98 8.50
C ALA A 627 20.66 10.66 8.94
N TYR A 628 21.14 9.54 8.39
CA TYR A 628 20.72 8.21 8.79
C TYR A 628 21.93 7.30 9.00
N LEU A 629 21.76 6.29 9.85
CA LEU A 629 22.82 5.33 10.17
C LEU A 629 23.07 4.38 9.00
N LYS A 630 24.33 4.30 8.54
CA LYS A 630 24.77 3.34 7.52
C LYS A 630 24.54 1.92 8.04
N GLY A 631 23.76 1.13 7.31
CA GLY A 631 23.45 -0.28 7.54
C GLY A 631 22.40 -0.52 8.62
N GLY A 632 21.86 0.54 9.23
CA GLY A 632 20.95 0.43 10.36
C GLY A 632 21.58 -0.25 11.58
N THR A 633 20.75 -0.62 12.55
CA THR A 633 21.20 -1.29 13.78
C THR A 633 21.66 -2.72 13.55
N ALA A 634 21.20 -3.39 12.48
CA ALA A 634 21.63 -4.76 12.15
C ALA A 634 23.09 -4.85 11.68
N ALA A 635 23.67 -3.75 11.19
CA ALA A 635 25.09 -3.67 10.88
C ALA A 635 25.99 -3.54 12.13
N LEU A 636 25.40 -3.38 13.31
CA LEU A 636 26.10 -3.20 14.57
C LEU A 636 26.24 -4.53 15.34
N GLY A 637 27.36 -4.69 16.05
CA GLY A 637 27.51 -5.76 17.02
C GLY A 637 26.57 -5.58 18.22
N ALA A 638 26.16 -6.68 18.84
CA ALA A 638 25.28 -6.67 20.02
C ALA A 638 25.86 -5.85 21.20
N ASP A 639 27.18 -5.67 21.25
CA ASP A 639 27.88 -4.82 22.22
C ASP A 639 27.56 -3.31 22.05
N ARG A 640 27.10 -2.92 20.87
CA ARG A 640 26.74 -1.52 20.54
C ARG A 640 25.24 -1.24 20.66
N LEU A 641 24.42 -2.27 20.75
CA LEU A 641 23.00 -2.16 21.05
C LEU A 641 22.85 -2.26 22.57
N ARG A 642 22.65 -1.12 23.23
CA ARG A 642 22.45 -1.08 24.68
C ARG A 642 20.98 -1.32 25.00
N GLY A 643 20.74 -1.82 26.22
CA GLY A 643 19.42 -1.96 26.83
C GLY A 643 19.23 -0.96 27.96
N ASP A 644 19.62 0.31 27.75
CA ASP A 644 19.09 1.38 28.59
C ASP A 644 17.56 1.43 28.46
N ALA A 645 16.90 2.08 29.43
CA ALA A 645 15.44 2.09 29.45
C ALA A 645 14.91 2.73 28.15
N PRO A 646 14.11 2.01 27.35
CA PRO A 646 13.66 2.51 26.05
C PRO A 646 12.83 3.77 26.23
N GLN A 647 13.11 4.77 25.40
CA GLN A 647 12.43 6.06 25.41
C GLN A 647 11.51 6.17 24.20
N PHE A 648 10.21 6.25 24.44
CA PHE A 648 9.19 6.41 23.40
C PHE A 648 8.75 7.88 23.33
N LEU A 649 8.93 8.54 22.19
CA LEU A 649 8.51 9.93 21.97
C LEU A 649 7.01 10.04 21.68
N THR A 650 6.40 8.94 21.24
CA THR A 650 4.98 8.76 20.97
C THR A 650 4.52 7.41 21.51
N GLU A 651 3.21 7.15 21.53
CA GLU A 651 2.69 5.81 21.77
C GLU A 651 3.19 4.82 20.68
N ALA A 652 3.50 3.59 21.09
CA ALA A 652 3.97 2.52 20.21
C ALA A 652 2.80 1.84 19.48
N ILE A 653 2.34 2.50 18.41
CA ILE A 653 1.17 2.09 17.60
C ILE A 653 1.55 1.42 16.27
N ASP A 654 2.83 1.16 16.03
CA ASP A 654 3.41 0.67 14.76
C ASP A 654 3.21 -0.83 14.54
N VAL A 655 3.06 -1.61 15.60
CA VAL A 655 2.97 -3.08 15.52
C VAL A 655 1.65 -3.63 16.05
N TRP A 656 1.24 -4.74 15.45
CA TRP A 656 0.33 -5.67 16.10
C TRP A 656 1.11 -6.63 17.00
N TYR A 657 0.79 -6.62 18.29
CA TYR A 657 1.33 -7.59 19.25
C TYR A 657 0.56 -8.90 19.13
N ARG A 658 1.24 -9.98 18.73
CA ARG A 658 0.66 -11.33 18.79
C ARG A 658 0.35 -11.67 20.25
N PRO A 659 -0.61 -12.56 20.53
CA PRO A 659 -0.96 -12.93 21.91
C PRO A 659 0.25 -13.30 22.78
N TYR A 660 1.19 -14.04 22.20
CA TYR A 660 2.43 -14.49 22.85
C TYR A 660 3.61 -13.51 22.76
N ASP A 661 3.44 -12.34 22.14
CA ASP A 661 4.43 -11.24 22.20
C ASP A 661 4.22 -10.36 23.45
N ARG A 662 3.13 -10.55 24.20
CA ARG A 662 2.79 -9.73 25.37
C ARG A 662 3.60 -10.13 26.60
N GLU A 663 3.91 -9.15 27.45
CA GLU A 663 4.64 -9.38 28.72
C GLU A 663 3.72 -9.92 29.84
N THR A 664 2.44 -9.52 29.84
CA THR A 664 1.43 -9.94 30.82
C THR A 664 0.10 -10.24 30.12
N GLY A 665 -0.78 -11.01 30.79
CA GLY A 665 -2.10 -11.34 30.24
C GLY A 665 -2.05 -12.18 28.96
N ILE A 666 -1.03 -13.03 28.81
CA ILE A 666 -0.78 -13.84 27.61
C ILE A 666 -1.95 -14.80 27.36
N GLU A 667 -2.37 -15.57 28.37
CA GLU A 667 -3.46 -16.56 28.24
C GLU A 667 -4.79 -15.90 27.87
N GLU A 668 -5.12 -14.79 28.52
CA GLU A 668 -6.32 -13.99 28.20
C GLU A 668 -6.26 -13.48 26.75
N ALA A 669 -5.10 -12.99 26.29
CA ALA A 669 -4.91 -12.57 24.91
C ALA A 669 -5.05 -13.73 23.91
N MET A 670 -4.59 -14.93 24.27
CA MET A 670 -4.76 -16.13 23.44
C MET A 670 -6.24 -16.52 23.35
N HIS A 671 -6.97 -16.53 24.47
CA HIS A 671 -8.41 -16.80 24.48
C HIS A 671 -9.19 -15.78 23.65
N GLN A 672 -8.90 -14.49 23.79
CA GLN A 672 -9.50 -13.43 22.99
C GLN A 672 -9.23 -13.62 21.49
N TYR A 673 -8.00 -13.95 21.12
CA TYR A 673 -7.62 -14.20 19.73
C TYR A 673 -8.37 -15.39 19.11
N LEU A 674 -8.43 -16.52 19.83
CA LEU A 674 -9.11 -17.73 19.34
C LEU A 674 -10.64 -17.52 19.26
N SER A 675 -11.22 -16.81 20.23
CA SER A 675 -12.63 -16.42 20.18
C SER A 675 -12.92 -15.45 19.03
N TRP A 676 -11.97 -14.56 18.71
CA TRP A 676 -12.08 -13.66 17.57
C TRP A 676 -12.04 -14.42 16.24
N GLU A 677 -11.08 -15.34 16.04
CA GLU A 677 -10.98 -16.13 14.80
C GLU A 677 -12.28 -16.89 14.53
N THR A 678 -12.76 -17.65 15.50
CA THR A 678 -14.01 -18.43 15.37
C THR A 678 -15.24 -17.55 15.10
N GLY A 679 -15.26 -16.32 15.65
CA GLY A 679 -16.32 -15.34 15.40
C GLY A 679 -16.28 -14.70 13.99
N LEU A 680 -15.21 -14.87 13.22
CA LEU A 680 -15.13 -14.33 11.85
C LEU A 680 -16.15 -15.00 10.92
N LEU A 681 -16.46 -16.28 11.13
CA LEU A 681 -17.33 -17.05 10.25
C LEU A 681 -18.72 -16.42 10.10
N ASP A 682 -19.37 -16.08 11.22
CA ASP A 682 -20.70 -15.47 11.20
C ASP A 682 -20.67 -14.08 10.58
N LYS A 683 -19.59 -13.33 10.84
CA LYS A 683 -19.41 -12.00 10.30
C LYS A 683 -19.28 -12.00 8.78
N VAL A 684 -18.41 -12.84 8.22
CA VAL A 684 -18.24 -12.93 6.76
C VAL A 684 -19.46 -13.52 6.05
N ARG A 685 -20.23 -14.41 6.71
CA ARG A 685 -21.51 -14.89 6.19
C ARG A 685 -22.55 -13.78 6.03
N SER A 686 -22.49 -12.76 6.89
CA SER A 686 -23.40 -11.61 6.86
C SER A 686 -22.92 -10.46 5.97
N ASP A 687 -21.67 -10.51 5.49
CA ASP A 687 -21.05 -9.45 4.70
C ASP A 687 -21.12 -9.78 3.19
N PRO A 688 -22.01 -9.13 2.43
CA PRO A 688 -22.23 -9.45 1.01
C PRO A 688 -21.04 -9.09 0.11
N THR A 689 -20.03 -8.40 0.63
CA THR A 689 -18.82 -8.04 -0.11
C THR A 689 -17.78 -9.16 -0.12
N VAL A 690 -17.94 -10.18 0.74
CA VAL A 690 -17.04 -11.33 0.82
C VAL A 690 -17.49 -12.40 -0.18
N ALA A 691 -16.62 -12.72 -1.14
CA ALA A 691 -16.97 -13.56 -2.29
C ALA A 691 -16.08 -14.81 -2.39
N PHE A 692 -16.04 -15.61 -1.32
CA PHE A 692 -15.36 -16.91 -1.35
C PHE A 692 -16.08 -17.89 -2.30
N ARG A 693 -15.31 -18.69 -3.03
CA ARG A 693 -15.73 -19.68 -4.04
C ARG A 693 -15.32 -21.08 -3.57
N ILE A 694 -15.89 -21.54 -2.46
CA ILE A 694 -15.53 -22.83 -1.83
C ILE A 694 -16.49 -23.95 -2.18
#